data_AF-A0A1E1KV07-F1
#
_entry.id   AF-A0A1E1KV07-F1
#
_cell.length_a   1.000
_cell.length_b   1.000
_cell.length_c   1.000
_cell.angle_alpha   90.00
_cell.angle_beta   90.00
_cell.angle_gamma   90.00
#
_symmetry.space_group_name_H-M   'P 1'
#
loop_
_entity.id
_entity.type
_entity.pdbx_description
1 polymer ?
#
loop_
_entity_poly.entity_id
_entity_poly.type
_entity_poly.pdbx_seq_one_letter_code
_entity_poly.pdbx_strand_id
1 'polypeptide(L)'
;MPQESPHVMYDIQPRSGGGWLLTEKKFKGLPRLSATARGEHSKIIPQELHAPQHVPTVTLKSIGYHSLDDNKPVFATAIAGRQVSELLEAQTFSPQNMKDLGLWEKLVELQSIIVKPEMAPHLASLETTQNRKRTGTVYNITWSVEPNSKDGSIRPGIIAKKRDPEVMRMVELTTEISFALVKTADGSWTEEHERQWIKEASLTCGGGENKSITSIQVNLTAIKREDELDEDLLGEEQDISEKDEDPGHGGAASAHQHTALNDHDTAYGESEESDSIKAGEELMEETLKQKSHVHKDSHDERRNFSTILFLNHVPEDHFVGRFNITNLRLTCTCIPYSALVFTANNPHGGSGFAPYAADLSPDSPLRFKRAIGLEFPVFPADTPFTRCLTIAYSRQDCMRARTRQLNPSIWGKTALGGFINHKAQSNWMIRHAIRDCVDIGVPNPSIQDYLAKFSWVEDGKKCFEDRKLVKEALRLRGTDNTEWEIMLKLTGYNSAHIKHDHPSRYESPKQRRARLVREGLGGAAYCTALTAVGTRCIAFLAKDVGGTKMCANHWRRLVAKQKIDLADRVENDNHNGIVIDEAGVKEYNAHHMATESSHEWQAVNNAKRGKRMRNESGTSDEDEGGDIRDSFKRRLDHAVDRKRDYEEDGEVEDNEGGNFSVSSRRRLNHRKDRKLFSGGDG
;
A
#
# COMPACT_ATOMS: atom_id res chain seq x y z
N MET A 1 -23.99 -3.48 -41.82
CA MET A 1 -22.78 -3.43 -40.96
C MET A 1 -23.03 -4.34 -39.76
N PRO A 2 -22.00 -4.96 -39.17
CA PRO A 2 -22.15 -5.64 -37.88
C PRO A 2 -22.72 -4.67 -36.84
N GLN A 3 -23.53 -5.15 -35.90
CA GLN A 3 -23.83 -4.36 -34.71
C GLN A 3 -22.56 -4.31 -33.86
N GLU A 4 -22.02 -3.11 -33.61
CA GLU A 4 -20.90 -2.95 -32.69
C GLU A 4 -21.32 -3.43 -31.29
N SER A 5 -20.50 -4.27 -30.67
CA SER A 5 -20.78 -4.79 -29.34
C SER A 5 -20.88 -3.65 -28.32
N PRO A 6 -21.94 -3.59 -27.49
CA PRO A 6 -22.09 -2.57 -26.45
C PRO A 6 -21.06 -2.69 -25.31
N HIS A 7 -20.20 -3.71 -25.36
CA HIS A 7 -19.14 -3.98 -24.37
C HIS A 7 -17.80 -3.27 -24.68
N VAL A 8 -17.71 -2.55 -25.81
CA VAL A 8 -16.59 -1.69 -26.18
C VAL A 8 -16.71 -0.35 -25.44
N MET A 9 -15.83 -0.11 -24.47
CA MET A 9 -15.89 1.06 -23.58
C MET A 9 -15.12 2.29 -24.09
N TYR A 10 -14.13 2.08 -24.97
CA TYR A 10 -13.25 3.13 -25.47
C TYR A 10 -13.06 3.01 -26.99
N ASP A 11 -13.04 4.15 -27.68
CA ASP A 11 -12.51 4.24 -29.04
C ASP A 11 -10.99 4.52 -28.92
N ILE A 12 -10.19 3.66 -29.56
CA ILE A 12 -8.73 3.62 -29.47
C ILE A 12 -8.14 4.15 -30.78
N GLN A 13 -7.41 5.26 -30.72
CA GLN A 13 -6.95 5.98 -31.93
C GLN A 13 -5.45 6.35 -31.81
N PRO A 14 -4.71 6.49 -32.93
CA PRO A 14 -3.34 6.99 -32.88
C PRO A 14 -3.26 8.40 -32.27
N ARG A 15 -2.36 8.60 -31.31
CA ARG A 15 -2.12 9.89 -30.65
C ARG A 15 -1.21 10.76 -31.53
N SER A 16 -1.50 12.06 -31.60
CA SER A 16 -0.72 13.02 -32.40
C SER A 16 0.73 13.18 -31.94
N GLY A 17 0.98 13.09 -30.63
CA GLY A 17 2.32 13.03 -30.03
C GLY A 17 3.01 11.66 -30.11
N GLY A 18 2.46 10.71 -30.88
CA GLY A 18 2.89 9.32 -30.88
C GLY A 18 2.22 8.51 -29.76
N GLY A 19 2.13 7.20 -29.97
CA GLY A 19 1.37 6.30 -29.10
C GLY A 19 -0.12 6.19 -29.48
N TRP A 20 -0.93 5.76 -28.52
CA TRP A 20 -2.37 5.59 -28.68
C TRP A 20 -3.14 6.42 -27.64
N LEU A 21 -4.34 6.87 -28.00
CA LEU A 21 -5.25 7.59 -27.12
C LEU A 21 -6.57 6.82 -26.98
N LEU A 22 -6.92 6.52 -25.73
CA LEU A 22 -8.21 5.99 -25.30
C LEU A 22 -9.17 7.16 -25.05
N THR A 23 -10.25 7.19 -25.84
CA THR A 23 -11.37 8.12 -25.62
C THR A 23 -12.61 7.32 -25.29
N GLU A 24 -13.39 7.74 -24.28
CA GLU A 24 -14.59 6.96 -23.87
C GLU A 24 -15.64 6.97 -25.00
N LYS A 25 -16.07 5.76 -25.41
CA LYS A 25 -16.92 5.57 -26.59
C LYS A 25 -18.32 6.16 -26.38
N LYS A 26 -18.76 7.00 -27.34
CA LYS A 26 -20.04 7.73 -27.28
C LYS A 26 -21.04 7.20 -28.29
N PHE A 27 -21.79 6.18 -27.89
CA PHE A 27 -22.90 5.65 -28.68
C PHE A 27 -24.03 6.69 -28.82
N LYS A 28 -24.34 7.07 -30.08
CA LYS A 28 -25.35 8.10 -30.38
C LYS A 28 -26.74 7.67 -29.90
N GLY A 29 -27.34 8.47 -29.01
CA GLY A 29 -28.68 8.23 -28.46
C GLY A 29 -28.70 7.34 -27.21
N LEU A 30 -27.57 6.79 -26.77
CA LEU A 30 -27.45 6.05 -25.50
C LEU A 30 -26.77 6.93 -24.43
N PRO A 31 -27.11 6.76 -23.15
CA PRO A 31 -26.38 7.42 -22.06
C PRO A 31 -24.97 6.84 -21.91
N ARG A 32 -24.04 7.64 -21.37
CA ARG A 32 -22.72 7.19 -20.92
C ARG A 32 -22.89 5.99 -19.97
N LEU A 33 -22.14 4.90 -20.20
CA LEU A 33 -22.15 3.73 -19.31
C LEU A 33 -21.90 4.14 -17.85
N SER A 34 -22.69 3.60 -16.94
CA SER A 34 -22.59 3.96 -15.51
C SER A 34 -21.28 3.46 -14.88
N ALA A 35 -20.91 4.05 -13.75
CA ALA A 35 -19.78 3.60 -12.92
C ALA A 35 -20.02 2.24 -12.23
N THR A 36 -21.13 1.56 -12.55
CA THR A 36 -21.37 0.14 -12.24
C THR A 36 -21.29 -0.70 -13.52
N ALA A 37 -21.95 -0.27 -14.61
CA ALA A 37 -22.04 -1.03 -15.87
C ALA A 37 -20.68 -1.32 -16.51
N ARG A 38 -19.79 -0.30 -16.59
CA ARG A 38 -18.40 -0.52 -17.06
C ARG A 38 -17.62 -1.55 -16.21
N GLY A 39 -18.10 -1.88 -15.01
CA GLY A 39 -17.39 -2.66 -13.98
C GLY A 39 -17.78 -4.11 -13.92
N GLU A 40 -19.03 -4.43 -14.25
CA GLU A 40 -19.37 -5.80 -14.62
C GLU A 40 -18.64 -6.17 -15.93
N HIS A 41 -18.53 -5.22 -16.88
CA HIS A 41 -17.70 -5.36 -18.08
C HIS A 41 -16.19 -5.41 -17.83
N SER A 42 -15.68 -4.90 -16.70
CA SER A 42 -14.26 -4.95 -16.33
C SER A 42 -13.91 -6.06 -15.33
N LYS A 43 -14.81 -7.01 -15.04
CA LYS A 43 -14.49 -8.22 -14.25
C LYS A 43 -14.17 -9.42 -15.12
N ILE A 44 -14.39 -9.31 -16.43
CA ILE A 44 -14.37 -10.41 -17.39
C ILE A 44 -13.20 -10.20 -18.36
N ILE A 45 -12.38 -11.24 -18.49
CA ILE A 45 -11.44 -11.41 -19.61
C ILE A 45 -12.19 -12.22 -20.68
N PRO A 46 -12.21 -11.80 -21.97
CA PRO A 46 -12.84 -12.58 -23.03
C PRO A 46 -12.11 -13.91 -23.27
N GLN A 47 -12.85 -14.97 -23.59
CA GLN A 47 -12.33 -16.33 -23.77
C GLN A 47 -11.19 -16.40 -24.80
N GLU A 48 -11.22 -15.56 -25.83
CA GLU A 48 -10.18 -15.44 -26.85
C GLU A 48 -8.82 -14.98 -26.30
N LEU A 49 -8.78 -14.41 -25.09
CA LEU A 49 -7.54 -14.07 -24.37
C LEU A 49 -7.06 -15.17 -23.42
N HIS A 50 -7.84 -16.25 -23.21
CA HIS A 50 -7.43 -17.43 -22.44
C HIS A 50 -6.75 -18.50 -23.30
N ALA A 51 -6.97 -18.52 -24.61
CA ALA A 51 -6.24 -19.42 -25.51
C ALA A 51 -4.71 -19.22 -25.41
N PRO A 52 -3.90 -20.30 -25.25
CA PRO A 52 -2.45 -20.21 -25.04
C PRO A 52 -1.68 -19.96 -26.35
N GLN A 53 -2.04 -18.91 -27.08
CA GLN A 53 -1.43 -18.53 -28.37
C GLN A 53 -1.65 -17.04 -28.66
N HIS A 54 -0.72 -16.33 -29.32
CA HIS A 54 -0.87 -14.91 -29.66
C HIS A 54 -2.19 -14.62 -30.37
N VAL A 55 -2.94 -13.64 -29.88
CA VAL A 55 -4.29 -13.32 -30.37
C VAL A 55 -4.20 -12.38 -31.58
N PRO A 56 -4.72 -12.74 -32.76
CA PRO A 56 -4.64 -11.89 -33.95
C PRO A 56 -5.29 -10.51 -33.76
N THR A 57 -4.71 -9.48 -34.38
CA THR A 57 -5.21 -8.09 -34.34
C THR A 57 -6.66 -7.95 -34.82
N VAL A 58 -7.16 -8.86 -35.66
CA VAL A 58 -8.57 -8.91 -36.07
C VAL A 58 -9.47 -9.38 -34.92
N THR A 59 -9.08 -10.43 -34.21
CA THR A 59 -9.79 -10.97 -33.04
C THR A 59 -9.79 -9.97 -31.88
N LEU A 60 -8.64 -9.33 -31.60
CA LEU A 60 -8.56 -8.25 -30.62
C LEU A 60 -9.53 -7.11 -30.94
N LYS A 61 -9.63 -6.71 -32.22
CA LYS A 61 -10.58 -5.68 -32.66
C LYS A 61 -12.04 -6.10 -32.51
N SER A 62 -12.41 -7.36 -32.75
CA SER A 62 -13.80 -7.82 -32.57
C SER A 62 -14.23 -7.87 -31.11
N ILE A 63 -13.34 -8.21 -30.18
CA ILE A 63 -13.61 -8.16 -28.73
C ILE A 63 -13.39 -6.75 -28.11
N GLY A 64 -12.96 -5.77 -28.92
CA GLY A 64 -12.71 -4.40 -28.50
C GLY A 64 -11.47 -4.20 -27.63
N TYR A 65 -10.48 -5.09 -27.73
CA TYR A 65 -9.17 -4.99 -27.07
C TYR A 65 -8.07 -4.44 -27.99
N HIS A 66 -7.00 -3.95 -27.37
CA HIS A 66 -5.77 -3.51 -28.00
C HIS A 66 -4.57 -4.22 -27.38
N SER A 67 -3.64 -4.73 -28.21
CA SER A 67 -2.38 -5.30 -27.72
C SER A 67 -1.32 -4.22 -27.58
N LEU A 68 -0.67 -4.20 -26.42
CA LEU A 68 0.51 -3.39 -26.13
C LEU A 68 1.79 -4.01 -26.71
N ASP A 69 1.74 -5.16 -27.37
CA ASP A 69 2.94 -5.84 -27.90
C ASP A 69 3.63 -5.02 -29.04
N ASP A 70 3.03 -3.90 -29.47
CA ASP A 70 3.65 -2.89 -30.35
C ASP A 70 4.60 -1.91 -29.62
N ASN A 71 4.71 -2.02 -28.29
CA ASN A 71 5.58 -1.24 -27.39
C ASN A 71 5.34 0.27 -27.37
N LYS A 72 4.15 0.71 -27.82
CA LYS A 72 3.79 2.12 -27.79
C LYS A 72 3.07 2.51 -26.49
N PRO A 73 3.31 3.72 -25.96
CA PRO A 73 2.55 4.23 -24.82
C PRO A 73 1.08 4.46 -25.17
N VAL A 74 0.20 4.07 -24.25
CA VAL A 74 -1.25 4.25 -24.31
C VAL A 74 -1.70 5.25 -23.26
N PHE A 75 -2.37 6.30 -23.72
CA PHE A 75 -2.90 7.40 -22.91
C PHE A 75 -4.41 7.34 -22.82
N ALA A 76 -5.01 7.95 -21.80
CA ALA A 76 -6.45 8.16 -21.71
C ALA A 76 -6.82 9.61 -21.34
N THR A 77 -7.91 10.12 -21.92
CA THR A 77 -8.39 11.49 -21.64
C THR A 77 -9.07 11.58 -20.27
N ALA A 78 -8.37 12.17 -19.29
CA ALA A 78 -8.88 12.46 -17.95
C ALA A 78 -9.47 13.87 -17.84
N ILE A 79 -10.43 14.08 -16.93
CA ILE A 79 -11.10 15.38 -16.71
C ILE A 79 -11.20 15.69 -15.21
N ALA A 80 -10.71 16.87 -14.81
CA ALA A 80 -10.79 17.40 -13.44
C ALA A 80 -11.38 18.83 -13.44
N GLY A 81 -12.69 18.94 -13.22
CA GLY A 81 -13.40 20.22 -13.21
C GLY A 81 -13.47 20.83 -14.61
N ARG A 82 -12.63 21.83 -14.89
CA ARG A 82 -12.46 22.44 -16.23
C ARG A 82 -11.19 21.97 -16.95
N GLN A 83 -10.27 21.31 -16.25
CA GLN A 83 -9.05 20.80 -16.85
C GLN A 83 -9.32 19.45 -17.54
N VAL A 84 -8.82 19.34 -18.77
CA VAL A 84 -8.70 18.08 -19.51
C VAL A 84 -7.21 17.78 -19.64
N SER A 85 -6.81 16.52 -19.51
CA SER A 85 -5.41 16.11 -19.64
C SER A 85 -5.33 14.69 -20.17
N GLU A 86 -4.30 14.40 -20.96
CA GLU A 86 -3.93 13.03 -21.32
C GLU A 86 -3.06 12.47 -20.18
N LEU A 87 -3.44 11.32 -19.64
CA LEU A 87 -2.60 10.57 -18.70
C LEU A 87 -2.07 9.33 -19.40
N LEU A 88 -0.80 8.97 -19.21
CA LEU A 88 -0.32 7.63 -19.54
C LEU A 88 -1.07 6.63 -18.66
N GLU A 89 -1.55 5.53 -19.26
CA GLU A 89 -2.17 4.42 -18.53
C GLU A 89 -1.34 3.14 -18.62
N ALA A 90 -0.68 2.88 -19.75
CA ALA A 90 0.20 1.72 -19.92
C ALA A 90 1.29 1.96 -20.98
N GLN A 91 2.47 1.38 -20.76
CA GLN A 91 3.53 1.20 -21.77
C GLN A 91 4.31 -0.08 -21.48
N THR A 92 4.47 -0.91 -22.50
CA THR A 92 5.36 -2.08 -22.53
C THR A 92 6.76 -1.70 -23.05
N PHE A 93 7.75 -2.47 -22.61
CA PHE A 93 9.15 -2.34 -23.01
C PHE A 93 9.66 -3.71 -23.46
N SER A 94 9.91 -3.87 -24.75
CA SER A 94 10.41 -5.12 -25.33
C SER A 94 11.82 -5.47 -24.82
N PRO A 95 12.26 -6.73 -24.96
CA PRO A 95 13.64 -7.12 -24.66
C PRO A 95 14.70 -6.25 -25.35
N GLN A 96 14.43 -5.77 -26.57
CA GLN A 96 15.31 -4.81 -27.25
C GLN A 96 15.30 -3.45 -26.56
N ASN A 97 14.15 -2.92 -26.14
CA ASN A 97 14.09 -1.65 -25.40
C ASN A 97 14.82 -1.75 -24.04
N MET A 98 14.76 -2.90 -23.37
CA MET A 98 15.54 -3.15 -22.15
C MET A 98 17.05 -3.09 -22.41
N LYS A 99 17.51 -3.52 -23.59
CA LYS A 99 18.90 -3.40 -24.05
C LYS A 99 19.27 -1.97 -24.46
N ASP A 100 18.43 -1.29 -25.22
CA ASP A 100 18.63 0.11 -25.65
C ASP A 100 18.73 1.07 -24.45
N LEU A 101 18.01 0.78 -23.36
CA LEU A 101 18.05 1.55 -22.11
C LEU A 101 19.21 1.15 -21.16
N GLY A 102 20.07 0.21 -21.55
CA GLY A 102 21.18 -0.27 -20.70
C GLY A 102 20.72 -1.06 -19.47
N LEU A 103 19.52 -1.61 -19.48
CA LEU A 103 18.92 -2.39 -18.37
C LEU A 103 19.11 -3.90 -18.54
N TRP A 104 19.54 -4.37 -19.71
CA TRP A 104 19.65 -5.81 -20.06
C TRP A 104 20.45 -6.61 -19.02
N GLU A 105 21.71 -6.26 -18.77
CA GLU A 105 22.57 -7.01 -17.83
C GLU A 105 21.98 -7.10 -16.43
N LYS A 106 21.30 -6.03 -15.96
CA LYS A 106 20.62 -6.01 -14.66
C LYS A 106 19.40 -6.92 -14.63
N LEU A 107 18.70 -7.07 -15.76
CA LEU A 107 17.54 -7.94 -15.91
C LEU A 107 17.96 -9.42 -16.02
N VAL A 108 19.10 -9.69 -16.67
CA VAL A 108 19.78 -10.99 -16.71
C VAL A 108 20.29 -11.40 -15.33
N GLU A 109 20.95 -10.49 -14.61
CA GLU A 109 21.36 -10.73 -13.22
C GLU A 109 20.14 -11.00 -12.33
N LEU A 110 19.06 -10.23 -12.48
CA LEU A 110 17.84 -10.41 -11.69
C LEU A 110 17.15 -11.75 -11.98
N GLN A 111 17.02 -12.18 -13.24
CA GLN A 111 16.46 -13.51 -13.53
C GLN A 111 17.39 -14.62 -13.03
N SER A 112 18.71 -14.54 -13.27
CA SER A 112 19.66 -15.60 -12.86
C SER A 112 19.82 -15.76 -11.34
N ILE A 113 19.47 -14.75 -10.54
CA ILE A 113 19.28 -14.90 -9.09
C ILE A 113 17.96 -15.62 -8.77
N ILE A 114 16.87 -15.30 -9.47
CA ILE A 114 15.52 -15.78 -9.15
C ILE A 114 15.26 -17.23 -9.58
N VAL A 115 15.74 -17.65 -10.75
CA VAL A 115 15.44 -18.99 -11.32
C VAL A 115 16.35 -20.11 -10.80
N LYS A 116 17.27 -19.82 -9.88
CA LYS A 116 18.13 -20.85 -9.29
C LYS A 116 17.28 -21.93 -8.58
N PRO A 117 17.64 -23.23 -8.68
CA PRO A 117 16.90 -24.31 -8.01
C PRO A 117 16.66 -24.07 -6.51
N GLU A 118 17.64 -23.49 -5.80
CA GLU A 118 17.57 -23.22 -4.37
C GLU A 118 16.78 -21.95 -3.99
N MET A 119 16.53 -21.01 -4.91
CA MET A 119 15.99 -19.69 -4.56
C MET A 119 14.53 -19.72 -4.11
N ALA A 120 13.67 -20.52 -4.76
CA ALA A 120 12.28 -20.67 -4.32
C ALA A 120 12.17 -21.35 -2.94
N PRO A 121 12.90 -22.46 -2.65
CA PRO A 121 13.07 -23.00 -1.30
C PRO A 121 13.65 -21.99 -0.29
N HIS A 122 14.64 -21.19 -0.68
CA HIS A 122 15.27 -20.19 0.18
C HIS A 122 14.29 -19.11 0.62
N LEU A 123 13.54 -18.53 -0.31
CA LEU A 123 12.45 -17.57 -0.01
C LEU A 123 11.39 -18.18 0.93
N ALA A 124 11.01 -19.46 0.73
CA ALA A 124 10.13 -20.22 1.62
C ALA A 124 10.75 -20.60 3.00
N SER A 125 12.06 -20.43 3.16
CA SER A 125 12.78 -20.54 4.45
C SER A 125 12.84 -19.20 5.19
N LEU A 126 12.91 -18.10 4.44
CA LEU A 126 12.93 -16.74 4.98
C LEU A 126 11.53 -16.29 5.43
N GLU A 127 10.46 -16.75 4.77
CA GLU A 127 9.08 -16.57 5.23
C GLU A 127 8.76 -17.46 6.46
N THR A 128 8.27 -16.86 7.54
CA THR A 128 7.96 -17.56 8.80
C THR A 128 6.49 -17.98 8.94
N THR A 129 5.81 -18.28 7.82
CA THR A 129 4.37 -18.61 7.78
C THR A 129 4.09 -19.86 6.96
N GLN A 130 2.97 -20.55 7.27
CA GLN A 130 2.67 -21.93 6.86
C GLN A 130 2.31 -22.13 5.37
N ASN A 131 2.75 -21.26 4.46
CA ASN A 131 2.37 -21.28 3.04
C ASN A 131 3.03 -22.41 2.20
N ARG A 132 3.89 -23.25 2.81
CA ARG A 132 4.82 -24.19 2.15
C ARG A 132 4.22 -25.31 1.27
N LYS A 133 2.90 -25.47 1.17
CA LYS A 133 2.23 -26.61 0.48
C LYS A 133 1.53 -26.23 -0.84
N ARG A 134 2.08 -25.37 -1.70
CA ARG A 134 1.39 -24.95 -2.97
C ARG A 134 2.35 -24.68 -4.13
N THR A 135 1.92 -25.04 -5.34
CA THR A 135 2.62 -24.95 -6.65
C THR A 135 3.01 -23.53 -7.06
N GLY A 136 2.28 -22.51 -6.61
CA GLY A 136 2.68 -21.11 -6.78
C GLY A 136 2.70 -20.30 -5.48
N THR A 137 3.73 -19.47 -5.33
CA THR A 137 4.00 -18.69 -4.12
C THR A 137 4.34 -17.22 -4.43
N VAL A 138 3.94 -16.34 -3.51
CA VAL A 138 3.90 -14.88 -3.71
C VAL A 138 4.63 -14.21 -2.55
N TYR A 139 5.89 -13.82 -2.78
CA TYR A 139 6.78 -13.30 -1.76
C TYR A 139 6.80 -11.76 -1.76
N ASN A 140 6.45 -11.11 -0.65
CA ASN A 140 6.75 -9.69 -0.45
C ASN A 140 8.11 -9.52 0.24
N ILE A 141 9.07 -8.95 -0.49
CA ILE A 141 10.48 -8.87 -0.09
C ILE A 141 10.89 -7.50 0.46
N THR A 142 9.94 -6.59 0.76
CA THR A 142 10.23 -5.18 1.11
C THR A 142 9.40 -4.66 2.29
N TRP A 143 8.36 -3.86 2.06
CA TRP A 143 7.58 -3.17 3.09
C TRP A 143 6.22 -3.86 3.29
N SER A 144 5.88 -4.11 4.55
CA SER A 144 4.64 -4.78 4.97
C SER A 144 3.81 -3.86 5.86
N VAL A 145 2.48 -3.99 5.76
CA VAL A 145 1.51 -3.29 6.61
C VAL A 145 0.62 -4.34 7.24
N GLU A 146 0.48 -4.32 8.56
CA GLU A 146 -0.34 -5.31 9.27
C GLU A 146 -1.83 -5.12 9.00
N PRO A 147 -2.55 -6.11 8.43
CA PRO A 147 -3.97 -5.96 8.11
C PRO A 147 -4.89 -5.93 9.34
N ASN A 148 -4.41 -6.33 10.53
CA ASN A 148 -5.23 -6.55 11.72
C ASN A 148 -4.70 -5.93 13.03
N SER A 149 -3.53 -5.30 13.07
CA SER A 149 -3.11 -4.58 14.29
C SER A 149 -3.94 -3.30 14.47
N LYS A 150 -4.17 -2.88 15.71
CA LYS A 150 -5.09 -1.76 16.03
C LYS A 150 -4.69 -0.43 15.37
N ASP A 151 -3.41 -0.32 15.04
CA ASP A 151 -2.69 0.88 14.63
C ASP A 151 -2.26 0.83 13.14
N GLY A 152 -2.38 -0.34 12.49
CA GLY A 152 -2.04 -0.54 11.07
C GLY A 152 -0.56 -0.32 10.77
N SER A 153 0.33 -0.97 11.53
CA SER A 153 1.76 -0.61 11.51
C SER A 153 2.46 -1.02 10.22
N ILE A 154 3.11 -0.04 9.59
CA ILE A 154 4.05 -0.18 8.47
C ILE A 154 5.39 -0.64 9.07
N ARG A 155 6.01 -1.65 8.47
CA ARG A 155 7.25 -2.27 8.95
C ARG A 155 8.03 -2.97 7.81
N PRO A 156 9.31 -3.32 8.01
CA PRO A 156 9.98 -4.22 7.08
C PRO A 156 9.25 -5.58 7.06
N GLY A 157 9.07 -6.16 5.88
CA GLY A 157 8.51 -7.49 5.67
C GLY A 157 9.34 -8.59 6.33
N ILE A 158 8.78 -9.78 6.51
CA ILE A 158 9.43 -10.88 7.24
C ILE A 158 10.77 -11.26 6.58
N ILE A 159 10.78 -11.37 5.25
CA ILE A 159 11.98 -11.65 4.45
C ILE A 159 12.95 -10.45 4.54
N ALA A 160 12.49 -9.22 4.34
CA ALA A 160 13.32 -8.01 4.43
C ALA A 160 14.05 -7.87 5.79
N LYS A 161 13.41 -8.25 6.92
CA LYS A 161 14.07 -8.23 8.24
C LYS A 161 15.31 -9.12 8.34
N LYS A 162 15.38 -10.19 7.54
CA LYS A 162 16.51 -11.13 7.52
C LYS A 162 17.79 -10.47 6.99
N ARG A 163 17.64 -9.53 6.03
CA ARG A 163 18.74 -8.87 5.30
C ARG A 163 19.62 -9.89 4.58
N ASP A 164 18.95 -10.82 3.90
CA ASP A 164 19.61 -11.78 3.04
C ASP A 164 20.29 -11.07 1.85
N PRO A 165 21.56 -11.36 1.53
CA PRO A 165 22.29 -10.65 0.48
C PRO A 165 21.67 -10.77 -0.92
N GLU A 166 21.16 -11.95 -1.29
CA GLU A 166 20.58 -12.18 -2.61
C GLU A 166 19.22 -11.50 -2.74
N VAL A 167 18.37 -11.60 -1.70
CA VAL A 167 17.10 -10.86 -1.68
C VAL A 167 17.32 -9.35 -1.67
N MET A 168 18.35 -8.85 -0.98
CA MET A 168 18.72 -7.44 -1.01
C MET A 168 19.19 -7.01 -2.42
N ARG A 169 19.97 -7.85 -3.12
CA ARG A 169 20.36 -7.59 -4.51
C ARG A 169 19.16 -7.63 -5.46
N MET A 170 18.22 -8.57 -5.27
CA MET A 170 16.96 -8.60 -6.02
C MET A 170 16.14 -7.31 -5.83
N VAL A 171 16.02 -6.82 -4.59
CA VAL A 171 15.32 -5.56 -4.29
C VAL A 171 16.02 -4.37 -4.96
N GLU A 172 17.34 -4.29 -4.86
CA GLU A 172 18.14 -3.25 -5.51
C GLU A 172 17.92 -3.23 -7.03
N LEU A 173 18.24 -4.32 -7.73
CA LEU A 173 18.06 -4.49 -9.18
C LEU A 173 16.63 -4.17 -9.61
N THR A 174 15.63 -4.72 -8.91
CA THR A 174 14.22 -4.47 -9.21
C THR A 174 13.86 -2.99 -9.10
N THR A 175 14.32 -2.28 -8.06
CA THR A 175 14.04 -0.84 -7.92
C THR A 175 14.77 0.02 -8.94
N GLU A 176 16.01 -0.31 -9.29
CA GLU A 176 16.77 0.43 -10.30
C GLU A 176 16.13 0.28 -11.69
N ILE A 177 15.82 -0.95 -12.11
CA ILE A 177 15.16 -1.24 -13.39
C ILE A 177 13.78 -0.58 -13.42
N SER A 178 12.95 -0.81 -12.38
CA SER A 178 11.56 -0.33 -12.38
C SER A 178 11.48 1.20 -12.33
N PHE A 179 12.35 1.88 -11.58
CA PHE A 179 12.36 3.34 -11.53
C PHE A 179 13.04 3.98 -12.75
N ALA A 180 13.97 3.28 -13.43
CA ALA A 180 14.43 3.71 -14.75
C ALA A 180 13.26 3.72 -15.75
N LEU A 181 12.50 2.62 -15.85
CA LEU A 181 11.35 2.52 -16.75
C LEU A 181 10.26 3.56 -16.45
N VAL A 182 9.94 3.81 -15.17
CA VAL A 182 8.97 4.85 -14.75
C VAL A 182 9.45 6.27 -15.06
N LYS A 183 10.77 6.51 -15.17
CA LYS A 183 11.34 7.78 -15.67
C LYS A 183 11.41 7.86 -17.19
N THR A 184 11.44 6.74 -17.91
CA THR A 184 11.53 6.67 -19.37
C THR A 184 10.18 6.79 -20.07
N ALA A 185 9.10 6.25 -19.48
CA ALA A 185 7.78 6.34 -20.08
C ALA A 185 7.22 7.79 -20.06
N ASP A 186 6.54 8.18 -21.14
CA ASP A 186 6.10 9.57 -21.34
C ASP A 186 5.03 9.97 -20.31
N GLY A 187 5.34 10.97 -19.49
CA GLY A 187 4.44 11.54 -18.48
C GLY A 187 4.32 10.76 -17.16
N SER A 188 4.96 9.59 -16.98
CA SER A 188 4.83 8.78 -15.75
C SER A 188 5.65 9.27 -14.56
N TRP A 189 6.60 10.18 -14.77
CA TRP A 189 7.33 10.87 -13.71
C TRP A 189 7.52 12.34 -14.08
N THR A 190 7.26 13.24 -13.13
CA THR A 190 7.26 14.71 -13.38
C THR A 190 7.85 15.46 -12.17
N GLU A 191 8.12 16.76 -12.33
CA GLU A 191 8.59 17.61 -11.23
C GLU A 191 7.67 17.59 -10.00
N GLU A 192 6.36 17.40 -10.21
CA GLU A 192 5.40 17.28 -9.13
C GLU A 192 5.54 15.93 -8.39
N HIS A 193 5.87 14.84 -9.07
CA HIS A 193 6.18 13.56 -8.41
C HIS A 193 7.46 13.66 -7.56
N GLU A 194 8.51 14.30 -8.09
CA GLU A 194 9.73 14.63 -7.34
C GLU A 194 9.42 15.45 -6.08
N ARG A 195 8.65 16.55 -6.25
CA ARG A 195 8.22 17.43 -5.16
C ARG A 195 7.47 16.67 -4.07
N GLN A 196 6.63 15.70 -4.44
CA GLN A 196 5.84 14.90 -3.50
C GLN A 196 6.66 13.85 -2.76
N TRP A 197 7.58 13.16 -3.44
CA TRP A 197 8.50 12.24 -2.77
C TRP A 197 9.37 12.95 -1.71
N ILE A 198 9.80 14.19 -1.98
CA ILE A 198 10.49 15.03 -0.99
C ILE A 198 9.52 15.44 0.14
N LYS A 199 8.39 16.07 -0.20
CA LYS A 199 7.43 16.64 0.75
C LYS A 199 6.81 15.60 1.69
N GLU A 200 6.26 14.52 1.13
CA GLU A 200 5.52 13.50 1.89
C GLU A 200 6.47 12.50 2.57
N ALA A 201 7.79 12.64 2.42
CA ALA A 201 8.80 11.76 2.99
C ALA A 201 8.52 10.27 2.72
N SER A 202 8.17 9.97 1.46
CA SER A 202 7.72 8.64 1.03
C SER A 202 8.73 7.55 1.37
N LEU A 203 8.23 6.46 1.96
CA LEU A 203 8.98 5.28 2.37
C LEU A 203 9.23 4.36 1.16
N THR A 204 10.17 4.75 0.30
CA THR A 204 10.62 3.92 -0.83
C THR A 204 11.50 2.76 -0.35
N CYS A 205 11.59 1.70 -1.15
CA CYS A 205 12.57 0.61 -0.97
C CYS A 205 13.76 0.78 -1.92
N GLY A 206 14.78 -0.06 -1.80
CA GLY A 206 15.91 -0.07 -2.74
C GLY A 206 16.92 1.06 -2.52
N GLY A 207 17.84 1.18 -3.49
CA GLY A 207 18.93 2.17 -3.47
C GLY A 207 18.47 3.62 -3.66
N GLY A 208 19.40 4.55 -3.41
CA GLY A 208 19.10 5.99 -3.22
C GLY A 208 18.52 6.75 -4.42
N GLU A 209 18.47 6.15 -5.61
CA GLU A 209 17.81 6.74 -6.78
C GLU A 209 16.30 6.49 -6.83
N ASN A 210 15.76 5.48 -6.13
CA ASN A 210 14.33 5.14 -6.26
C ASN A 210 13.41 6.07 -5.46
N LYS A 211 12.44 6.67 -6.17
CA LYS A 211 11.50 7.66 -5.63
C LYS A 211 10.02 7.27 -5.77
N SER A 212 9.69 6.22 -6.52
CA SER A 212 8.30 5.74 -6.68
C SER A 212 8.04 4.44 -5.92
N ILE A 213 8.89 3.43 -6.09
CA ILE A 213 8.58 2.05 -5.66
C ILE A 213 8.66 1.94 -4.13
N THR A 214 7.59 1.44 -3.51
CA THR A 214 7.48 1.21 -2.05
C THR A 214 7.07 -0.21 -1.70
N SER A 215 7.02 -1.12 -2.67
CA SER A 215 6.71 -2.53 -2.46
C SER A 215 7.18 -3.35 -3.65
N ILE A 216 7.71 -4.53 -3.39
CA ILE A 216 8.07 -5.53 -4.39
C ILE A 216 7.44 -6.86 -3.99
N GLN A 217 6.76 -7.48 -4.94
CA GLN A 217 6.18 -8.81 -4.85
C GLN A 217 6.75 -9.68 -5.97
N VAL A 218 7.32 -10.83 -5.62
CA VAL A 218 7.80 -11.83 -6.58
C VAL A 218 6.79 -12.97 -6.59
N ASN A 219 6.17 -13.21 -7.75
CA ASN A 219 5.30 -14.37 -7.98
C ASN A 219 6.13 -15.46 -8.67
N LEU A 220 6.29 -16.61 -8.01
CA LEU A 220 6.92 -17.79 -8.61
C LEU A 220 5.88 -18.89 -8.81
N THR A 221 5.80 -19.38 -10.03
CA THR A 221 5.01 -20.53 -10.48
C THR A 221 6.02 -21.57 -11.00
N ALA A 222 6.16 -22.70 -10.31
CA ALA A 222 6.91 -23.82 -10.86
C ALA A 222 6.14 -24.43 -12.05
N ILE A 223 6.85 -24.81 -13.10
CA ILE A 223 6.29 -25.47 -14.28
C ILE A 223 6.80 -26.91 -14.22
N LYS A 224 5.94 -27.81 -13.73
CA LYS A 224 6.19 -29.25 -13.81
C LYS A 224 6.26 -29.68 -15.27
N ARG A 225 7.09 -30.67 -15.57
CA ARG A 225 6.99 -31.44 -16.82
C ARG A 225 5.89 -32.50 -16.68
N GLU A 226 5.42 -33.05 -17.79
CA GLU A 226 4.36 -34.07 -17.80
C GLU A 226 4.77 -35.34 -17.05
N ASP A 227 6.06 -35.73 -17.14
CA ASP A 227 6.66 -36.83 -16.39
C ASP A 227 6.82 -36.57 -14.88
N GLU A 228 6.58 -35.35 -14.41
CA GLU A 228 6.62 -34.94 -12.99
C GLU A 228 5.21 -34.80 -12.37
N LEU A 229 4.14 -35.13 -13.12
CA LEU A 229 2.75 -35.07 -12.65
C LEU A 229 2.25 -36.42 -12.09
N ASP A 230 2.64 -37.55 -12.69
CA ASP A 230 2.13 -38.87 -12.32
C ASP A 230 2.54 -39.32 -10.91
N GLU A 231 3.75 -38.97 -10.42
CA GLU A 231 4.23 -39.43 -9.11
C GLU A 231 3.44 -38.82 -7.92
N ASP A 232 3.04 -37.55 -8.00
CA ASP A 232 2.29 -36.88 -6.92
C ASP A 232 0.84 -37.42 -6.82
N LEU A 233 0.22 -37.79 -7.95
CA LEU A 233 -1.15 -38.33 -7.97
C LEU A 233 -1.24 -39.76 -7.43
N LEU A 234 -0.14 -40.52 -7.45
CA LEU A 234 -0.05 -41.86 -6.89
C LEU A 234 0.40 -41.88 -5.41
N GLY A 235 0.69 -40.71 -4.82
CA GLY A 235 1.15 -40.57 -3.45
C GLY A 235 0.04 -40.46 -2.38
N GLU A 236 -1.22 -40.22 -2.75
CA GLU A 236 -2.34 -40.02 -1.81
C GLU A 236 -3.25 -41.26 -1.62
N GLU A 237 -2.66 -42.47 -1.48
CA GLU A 237 -3.37 -43.54 -0.76
C GLU A 237 -3.54 -43.13 0.71
N GLN A 238 -4.73 -42.64 1.05
CA GLN A 238 -5.05 -42.21 2.42
C GLN A 238 -5.11 -43.44 3.35
N ASP A 239 -4.13 -43.54 4.25
CA ASP A 239 -4.16 -44.43 5.43
C ASP A 239 -5.26 -43.96 6.40
N ILE A 240 -6.51 -44.35 6.10
CA ILE A 240 -7.68 -44.15 6.97
C ILE A 240 -7.66 -45.23 8.06
N SER A 241 -6.65 -45.17 8.93
CA SER A 241 -6.58 -46.00 10.14
C SER A 241 -7.46 -45.40 11.26
N GLU A 242 -8.21 -46.30 11.89
CA GLU A 242 -9.33 -46.01 12.78
C GLU A 242 -8.97 -45.17 14.00
N LYS A 243 -9.79 -44.16 14.33
CA LYS A 243 -9.90 -43.59 15.68
C LYS A 243 -11.34 -43.23 16.06
N ASP A 244 -11.96 -44.18 16.74
CA ASP A 244 -12.87 -44.09 17.89
C ASP A 244 -13.88 -42.93 17.98
N GLU A 245 -15.13 -43.32 18.19
CA GLU A 245 -16.29 -42.46 18.40
C GLU A 245 -16.29 -41.77 19.79
N ASP A 246 -16.72 -40.50 19.86
CA ASP A 246 -17.31 -39.92 21.09
C ASP A 246 -18.43 -38.90 20.72
N PRO A 247 -19.72 -39.17 21.01
CA PRO A 247 -20.85 -38.40 20.48
C PRO A 247 -21.36 -37.29 21.43
N GLY A 248 -21.18 -36.00 21.06
CA GLY A 248 -21.49 -34.89 22.00
C GLY A 248 -21.87 -33.51 21.44
N HIS A 249 -23.05 -33.37 20.81
CA HIS A 249 -23.76 -32.10 20.52
C HIS A 249 -23.10 -31.12 19.50
N GLY A 250 -23.83 -30.28 18.76
CA GLY A 250 -25.29 -30.16 18.62
C GLY A 250 -25.77 -28.82 18.04
N GLY A 251 -25.89 -28.72 16.71
CA GLY A 251 -26.47 -27.55 16.00
C GLY A 251 -25.48 -26.42 15.68
N ALA A 252 -25.68 -25.58 14.65
CA ALA A 252 -26.77 -25.55 13.66
C ALA A 252 -26.26 -25.02 12.30
N ALA A 253 -26.94 -25.36 11.20
CA ALA A 253 -26.49 -25.10 9.83
C ALA A 253 -27.25 -23.96 9.10
N SER A 254 -26.58 -23.31 8.14
CA SER A 254 -27.16 -22.52 7.05
C SER A 254 -26.11 -22.43 5.93
N ALA A 255 -26.19 -23.12 4.78
CA ALA A 255 -27.27 -23.19 3.79
C ALA A 255 -27.41 -21.93 2.90
N HIS A 256 -26.65 -21.93 1.80
CA HIS A 256 -26.94 -21.24 0.53
C HIS A 256 -26.43 -22.18 -0.57
N GLN A 257 -27.27 -23.03 -1.18
CA GLN A 257 -28.16 -22.68 -2.30
C GLN A 257 -27.42 -22.03 -3.48
N HIS A 258 -26.82 -22.87 -4.33
CA HIS A 258 -26.67 -22.57 -5.75
C HIS A 258 -28.06 -22.60 -6.39
N THR A 259 -28.49 -21.51 -7.01
CA THR A 259 -29.68 -21.51 -7.89
C THR A 259 -29.23 -21.77 -9.32
N ALA A 260 -29.28 -23.03 -9.75
CA ALA A 260 -29.18 -23.37 -11.16
C ALA A 260 -30.42 -22.88 -11.90
N LEU A 261 -30.24 -22.15 -13.00
CA LEU A 261 -31.25 -21.88 -14.03
C LEU A 261 -30.55 -21.45 -15.33
N ASN A 262 -30.23 -22.44 -16.18
CA ASN A 262 -30.57 -22.47 -17.60
C ASN A 262 -29.88 -23.67 -18.27
N ASP A 263 -30.28 -24.88 -17.88
CA ASP A 263 -29.97 -26.08 -18.66
C ASP A 263 -30.76 -26.01 -19.96
N HIS A 264 -30.08 -25.72 -21.05
CA HIS A 264 -30.60 -25.95 -22.39
C HIS A 264 -29.57 -26.74 -23.17
N ASP A 265 -29.66 -28.06 -23.06
CA ASP A 265 -28.75 -29.00 -23.73
C ASP A 265 -28.73 -28.77 -25.24
N THR A 266 -27.64 -28.16 -25.71
CA THR A 266 -27.15 -28.34 -27.07
C THR A 266 -25.80 -29.04 -26.99
N ALA A 267 -25.82 -30.37 -27.11
CA ALA A 267 -24.63 -31.21 -27.15
C ALA A 267 -23.83 -30.98 -28.45
N TYR A 268 -23.18 -29.82 -28.53
CA TYR A 268 -21.98 -29.65 -29.34
C TYR A 268 -20.83 -30.30 -28.59
N GLY A 269 -20.02 -31.11 -29.29
CA GLY A 269 -18.86 -31.74 -28.67
C GLY A 269 -17.88 -30.67 -28.16
N GLU A 270 -17.44 -30.82 -26.92
CA GLU A 270 -16.31 -30.05 -26.40
C GLU A 270 -15.09 -30.32 -27.29
N SER A 271 -14.47 -29.24 -27.78
CA SER A 271 -13.28 -29.33 -28.64
C SER A 271 -12.03 -29.38 -27.78
N GLU A 272 -10.95 -29.98 -28.30
CA GLU A 272 -9.65 -30.04 -27.64
C GLU A 272 -9.12 -28.64 -27.24
N GLU A 273 -9.47 -27.60 -28.00
CA GLU A 273 -9.20 -26.19 -27.66
C GLU A 273 -9.85 -25.78 -26.32
N SER A 274 -11.07 -26.24 -26.02
CA SER A 274 -11.75 -25.92 -24.77
C SER A 274 -11.12 -26.59 -23.54
N ASP A 275 -10.57 -27.79 -23.69
CA ASP A 275 -9.87 -28.48 -22.59
C ASP A 275 -8.48 -27.88 -22.35
N SER A 276 -7.78 -27.46 -23.41
CA SER A 276 -6.54 -26.68 -23.27
C SER A 276 -6.73 -25.35 -22.53
N ILE A 277 -7.92 -24.73 -22.67
CA ILE A 277 -8.30 -23.52 -21.94
C ILE A 277 -8.57 -23.84 -20.47
N LYS A 278 -9.37 -24.88 -20.16
CA LYS A 278 -9.64 -25.32 -18.76
C LYS A 278 -8.34 -25.57 -18.00
N ALA A 279 -7.44 -26.38 -18.55
CA ALA A 279 -6.15 -26.70 -17.92
C ALA A 279 -5.26 -25.46 -17.71
N GLY A 280 -5.26 -24.51 -18.66
CA GLY A 280 -4.55 -23.24 -18.54
C GLY A 280 -5.16 -22.26 -17.52
N GLU A 281 -6.46 -22.35 -17.27
CA GLU A 281 -7.13 -21.63 -16.17
C GLU A 281 -6.80 -22.27 -14.82
N GLU A 282 -6.94 -23.60 -14.70
CA GLU A 282 -6.64 -24.36 -13.47
C GLU A 282 -5.19 -24.15 -13.01
N LEU A 283 -4.20 -24.30 -13.91
CA LEU A 283 -2.78 -24.03 -13.62
C LEU A 283 -2.53 -22.58 -13.17
N MET A 284 -3.30 -21.63 -13.70
CA MET A 284 -3.24 -20.23 -13.28
C MET A 284 -3.91 -19.99 -11.93
N GLU A 285 -5.04 -20.64 -11.63
CA GLU A 285 -5.75 -20.54 -10.36
C GLU A 285 -4.98 -21.22 -9.22
N GLU A 286 -4.36 -22.38 -9.43
CA GLU A 286 -3.48 -22.98 -8.42
C GLU A 286 -2.32 -22.05 -8.05
N THR A 287 -1.66 -21.51 -9.08
CA THR A 287 -0.34 -20.90 -8.91
C THR A 287 -0.40 -19.40 -8.58
N LEU A 288 -1.43 -18.68 -9.04
CA LEU A 288 -1.70 -17.30 -8.61
C LEU A 288 -2.78 -17.19 -7.52
N LYS A 289 -3.51 -18.28 -7.20
CA LYS A 289 -4.66 -18.27 -6.27
C LYS A 289 -5.70 -17.27 -6.81
N GLN A 290 -6.46 -16.62 -5.93
CA GLN A 290 -7.43 -15.57 -6.28
C GLN A 290 -6.84 -14.34 -7.02
N LYS A 291 -5.54 -14.31 -7.35
CA LYS A 291 -4.89 -13.28 -8.18
C LYS A 291 -4.76 -13.65 -9.66
N SER A 292 -5.16 -14.85 -10.10
CA SER A 292 -5.36 -15.15 -11.52
C SER A 292 -6.50 -14.30 -12.08
N HIS A 293 -7.66 -14.38 -11.43
CA HIS A 293 -8.87 -13.66 -11.80
C HIS A 293 -8.69 -12.13 -11.73
N VAL A 294 -9.63 -11.42 -12.35
CA VAL A 294 -9.60 -9.96 -12.41
C VAL A 294 -9.78 -9.34 -11.02
N HIS A 295 -8.73 -8.71 -10.52
CA HIS A 295 -8.69 -8.05 -9.22
C HIS A 295 -8.20 -6.61 -9.34
N LYS A 296 -8.03 -5.93 -8.21
CA LYS A 296 -7.67 -4.51 -8.15
C LYS A 296 -6.89 -4.20 -6.88
N ASP A 297 -5.65 -3.75 -7.03
CA ASP A 297 -4.81 -3.32 -5.90
C ASP A 297 -5.31 -2.01 -5.31
N SER A 298 -6.34 -2.12 -4.47
CA SER A 298 -7.07 -0.99 -3.89
C SER A 298 -6.20 -0.08 -3.02
N HIS A 299 -5.09 -0.60 -2.48
CA HIS A 299 -4.12 0.10 -1.62
C HIS A 299 -3.00 0.85 -2.36
N ASP A 300 -2.97 0.79 -3.70
CA ASP A 300 -1.93 1.43 -4.48
C ASP A 300 -2.23 2.91 -4.76
N GLU A 301 -1.18 3.72 -4.74
CA GLU A 301 -1.21 5.16 -4.97
C GLU A 301 -1.39 5.46 -6.45
N ARG A 302 -2.63 5.77 -6.84
CA ARG A 302 -3.11 5.90 -8.23
C ARG A 302 -2.47 6.98 -9.07
N ARG A 303 -1.61 7.82 -8.49
CA ARG A 303 -0.81 8.82 -9.21
C ARG A 303 0.54 8.26 -9.67
N ASN A 304 1.05 7.25 -8.96
CA ASN A 304 2.25 6.54 -9.35
C ASN A 304 1.91 5.35 -10.27
N PHE A 305 2.97 4.85 -10.90
CA PHE A 305 2.95 3.69 -11.77
C PHE A 305 3.48 2.46 -11.04
N SER A 306 2.99 1.30 -11.45
CA SER A 306 3.52 -0.02 -11.10
C SER A 306 4.24 -0.60 -12.30
N THR A 307 5.31 -1.35 -12.07
CA THR A 307 6.11 -2.03 -13.08
C THR A 307 6.04 -3.53 -12.86
N ILE A 308 5.76 -4.30 -13.92
CA ILE A 308 5.91 -5.76 -13.95
C ILE A 308 7.14 -6.08 -14.80
N LEU A 309 8.06 -6.85 -14.24
CA LEU A 309 9.19 -7.45 -14.96
C LEU A 309 8.83 -8.90 -15.30
N PHE A 310 8.84 -9.24 -16.58
CA PHE A 310 8.48 -10.57 -17.08
C PHE A 310 9.74 -11.44 -17.15
N LEU A 311 10.03 -12.16 -16.06
CA LEU A 311 11.27 -12.93 -15.86
C LEU A 311 11.03 -14.44 -16.02
N ASN A 312 10.25 -14.80 -17.04
CA ASN A 312 9.79 -16.16 -17.27
C ASN A 312 10.89 -17.06 -17.87
N HIS A 313 11.14 -18.22 -17.27
CA HIS A 313 11.88 -19.33 -17.88
C HIS A 313 10.88 -20.44 -18.20
N VAL A 314 10.39 -20.48 -19.43
CA VAL A 314 9.38 -21.45 -19.88
C VAL A 314 9.97 -22.47 -20.86
N PRO A 315 9.36 -23.66 -21.01
CA PRO A 315 9.57 -24.54 -22.15
C PRO A 315 9.25 -23.87 -23.50
N GLU A 316 9.76 -24.41 -24.61
CA GLU A 316 9.52 -23.86 -25.96
C GLU A 316 8.14 -24.23 -26.54
N ASP A 317 7.48 -25.22 -25.94
CA ASP A 317 6.10 -25.63 -26.21
C ASP A 317 5.06 -24.93 -25.31
N HIS A 318 5.46 -23.97 -24.49
CA HIS A 318 4.57 -23.20 -23.62
C HIS A 318 4.36 -21.76 -24.12
N PHE A 319 3.13 -21.25 -23.99
CA PHE A 319 2.86 -19.83 -24.12
C PHE A 319 3.09 -19.12 -22.79
N VAL A 320 3.83 -18.01 -22.83
CA VAL A 320 4.26 -17.23 -21.64
C VAL A 320 3.11 -16.56 -20.87
N GLY A 321 1.89 -16.62 -21.38
CA GLY A 321 0.69 -16.01 -20.81
C GLY A 321 0.55 -14.52 -21.10
N ARG A 322 -0.53 -13.93 -20.57
CA ARG A 322 -0.87 -12.51 -20.71
C ARG A 322 -0.99 -11.78 -19.39
N PHE A 323 -0.94 -10.46 -19.50
CA PHE A 323 -1.47 -9.54 -18.50
C PHE A 323 -2.51 -8.63 -19.16
N ASN A 324 -3.70 -8.53 -18.55
CA ASN A 324 -4.86 -7.84 -19.12
C ASN A 324 -5.28 -6.67 -18.22
N ILE A 325 -5.32 -5.45 -18.75
CA ILE A 325 -5.89 -4.27 -18.08
C ILE A 325 -7.34 -4.12 -18.58
N THR A 326 -8.23 -4.88 -17.95
CA THR A 326 -9.57 -5.23 -18.47
C THR A 326 -10.54 -4.06 -18.59
N ASN A 327 -10.40 -3.03 -17.74
CA ASN A 327 -11.23 -1.83 -17.83
C ASN A 327 -10.84 -0.94 -19.01
N LEU A 328 -9.56 -0.86 -19.34
CA LEU A 328 -9.05 -0.09 -20.48
C LEU A 328 -9.02 -0.90 -21.78
N ARG A 329 -9.37 -2.21 -21.71
CA ARG A 329 -9.33 -3.17 -22.81
C ARG A 329 -7.93 -3.31 -23.42
N LEU A 330 -6.90 -3.32 -22.57
CA LEU A 330 -5.52 -3.52 -22.99
C LEU A 330 -5.04 -4.93 -22.60
N THR A 331 -4.19 -5.52 -23.42
CA THR A 331 -3.50 -6.80 -23.15
C THR A 331 -2.04 -6.71 -23.56
N CYS A 332 -1.14 -7.39 -22.87
CA CYS A 332 0.21 -7.66 -23.35
C CYS A 332 0.57 -9.14 -23.16
N THR A 333 1.44 -9.65 -24.02
CA THR A 333 2.10 -10.94 -23.85
C THR A 333 3.22 -10.81 -22.82
N CYS A 334 3.34 -11.77 -21.91
CA CYS A 334 4.36 -11.78 -20.83
C CYS A 334 5.76 -12.20 -21.34
N ILE A 335 6.25 -11.52 -22.38
CA ILE A 335 7.49 -11.84 -23.10
C ILE A 335 8.68 -11.87 -22.12
N PRO A 336 9.51 -12.93 -22.09
CA PRO A 336 10.66 -12.99 -21.20
C PRO A 336 11.65 -11.85 -21.47
N TYR A 337 12.20 -11.26 -20.41
CA TYR A 337 13.04 -10.06 -20.44
C TYR A 337 12.34 -8.79 -20.98
N SER A 338 11.01 -8.73 -20.95
CA SER A 338 10.25 -7.50 -21.18
C SER A 338 9.71 -6.91 -19.87
N ALA A 339 9.12 -5.72 -19.94
CA ALA A 339 8.43 -5.10 -18.82
C ALA A 339 7.13 -4.40 -19.23
N LEU A 340 6.22 -4.20 -18.27
CA LEU A 340 5.02 -3.35 -18.38
C LEU A 340 5.04 -2.29 -17.28
N VAL A 341 5.00 -1.02 -17.65
CA VAL A 341 4.70 0.11 -16.75
C VAL A 341 3.24 0.49 -16.93
N PHE A 342 2.47 0.57 -15.85
CA PHE A 342 1.04 0.92 -15.92
C PHE A 342 0.54 1.69 -14.69
N THR A 343 -0.55 2.45 -14.85
CA THR A 343 -1.19 3.15 -13.73
C THR A 343 -1.76 2.15 -12.72
N ALA A 344 -1.33 2.28 -11.47
CA ALA A 344 -1.74 1.39 -10.42
C ALA A 344 -3.23 1.54 -10.10
N ASN A 345 -3.84 0.51 -9.49
CA ASN A 345 -5.27 0.52 -9.10
C ASN A 345 -6.25 0.49 -10.31
N ASN A 346 -5.86 -0.11 -11.44
CA ASN A 346 -6.78 -0.57 -12.51
C ASN A 346 -7.21 -2.03 -12.30
N PRO A 347 -8.47 -2.42 -12.66
CA PRO A 347 -8.89 -3.82 -12.76
C PRO A 347 -8.05 -4.63 -13.76
N HIS A 348 -7.37 -5.66 -13.28
CA HIS A 348 -6.46 -6.47 -14.11
C HIS A 348 -6.38 -7.94 -13.68
N GLY A 349 -5.91 -8.80 -14.57
CA GLY A 349 -5.73 -10.24 -14.34
C GLY A 349 -4.84 -10.88 -15.40
N GLY A 350 -4.31 -12.07 -15.12
CA GLY A 350 -3.52 -12.83 -16.08
C GLY A 350 -4.35 -13.90 -16.80
N SER A 351 -3.97 -14.32 -18.00
CA SER A 351 -4.67 -15.37 -18.74
C SER A 351 -3.76 -16.19 -19.66
N GLY A 352 -4.22 -17.40 -20.01
CA GLY A 352 -3.66 -18.25 -21.07
C GLY A 352 -2.21 -18.69 -20.90
N PHE A 353 -1.73 -18.86 -19.67
CA PHE A 353 -0.43 -19.49 -19.43
C PHE A 353 -0.59 -21.01 -19.37
N ALA A 354 -0.18 -21.69 -20.43
CA ALA A 354 -0.31 -23.15 -20.61
C ALA A 354 0.64 -23.63 -21.74
N PRO A 355 0.76 -24.95 -21.99
CA PRO A 355 1.23 -25.49 -23.26
C PRO A 355 0.46 -24.89 -24.45
N TYR A 356 1.10 -24.81 -25.62
CA TYR A 356 0.37 -24.61 -26.88
C TYR A 356 -0.51 -25.85 -27.18
N ALA A 357 -1.63 -25.66 -27.87
CA ALA A 357 -2.40 -26.77 -28.41
C ALA A 357 -1.54 -27.67 -29.32
N ALA A 358 -1.77 -28.99 -29.27
CA ALA A 358 -0.91 -29.99 -29.90
C ALA A 358 -0.90 -29.92 -31.45
N ASP A 359 -1.98 -29.40 -32.04
CA ASP A 359 -2.11 -29.15 -33.49
C ASP A 359 -1.37 -27.87 -33.95
N LEU A 360 -1.07 -26.94 -33.04
CA LEU A 360 -0.47 -25.66 -33.35
C LEU A 360 1.01 -25.82 -33.70
N SER A 361 1.30 -26.01 -34.99
CA SER A 361 2.64 -26.17 -35.57
C SER A 361 3.72 -25.25 -34.93
N PRO A 362 4.95 -25.74 -34.67
CA PRO A 362 6.08 -24.94 -34.18
C PRO A 362 6.35 -23.66 -34.99
N ASP A 363 6.14 -23.70 -36.30
CA ASP A 363 6.34 -22.55 -37.18
C ASP A 363 5.21 -21.52 -37.15
N SER A 364 4.11 -21.78 -36.45
CA SER A 364 2.93 -20.90 -36.39
C SER A 364 3.29 -19.47 -35.96
N PRO A 365 2.71 -18.44 -36.61
CA PRO A 365 2.84 -17.04 -36.17
C PRO A 365 2.07 -16.77 -34.86
N LEU A 366 1.31 -17.74 -34.35
CA LEU A 366 0.59 -17.64 -33.07
C LEU A 366 1.45 -18.14 -31.88
N ARG A 367 2.57 -18.84 -32.14
CA ARG A 367 3.57 -19.15 -31.10
C ARG A 367 4.47 -17.95 -30.84
N PHE A 368 4.88 -17.75 -29.57
CA PHE A 368 5.88 -16.73 -29.22
C PHE A 368 7.24 -17.09 -29.84
N LYS A 369 7.90 -16.10 -30.46
CA LYS A 369 9.24 -16.25 -31.05
C LYS A 369 10.18 -15.20 -30.45
N ARG A 370 11.39 -15.63 -30.05
CA ARG A 370 12.41 -14.75 -29.46
C ARG A 370 12.87 -13.70 -30.49
N ALA A 371 13.26 -12.52 -30.02
CA ALA A 371 13.65 -11.41 -30.88
C ALA A 371 14.96 -11.72 -31.66
N ILE A 372 14.93 -11.54 -32.98
CA ILE A 372 16.09 -11.78 -33.85
C ILE A 372 17.20 -10.77 -33.50
N GLY A 373 18.44 -11.25 -33.32
CA GLY A 373 19.60 -10.42 -32.98
C GLY A 373 19.77 -10.12 -31.48
N LEU A 374 18.93 -10.71 -30.62
CA LEU A 374 19.07 -10.65 -29.18
C LEU A 374 19.32 -12.05 -28.61
N GLU A 375 20.51 -12.25 -28.05
CA GLU A 375 20.87 -13.50 -27.37
C GLU A 375 20.26 -13.52 -25.96
N PHE A 376 19.36 -14.47 -25.74
CA PHE A 376 18.77 -14.73 -24.42
C PHE A 376 19.75 -15.65 -23.65
N PRO A 377 20.05 -15.38 -22.37
CA PRO A 377 20.88 -16.27 -21.55
C PRO A 377 20.45 -17.73 -21.60
N VAL A 378 21.44 -18.61 -21.76
CA VAL A 378 21.27 -20.06 -21.69
C VAL A 378 21.49 -20.49 -20.25
N PHE A 379 20.47 -21.08 -19.64
CA PHE A 379 20.52 -21.61 -18.28
C PHE A 379 21.08 -23.05 -18.26
N PRO A 380 21.69 -23.50 -17.15
CA PRO A 380 22.01 -24.91 -16.91
C PRO A 380 20.80 -25.83 -17.11
N ALA A 381 21.01 -27.04 -17.61
CA ALA A 381 19.93 -27.97 -17.98
C ALA A 381 19.10 -28.50 -16.79
N ASP A 382 19.59 -28.30 -15.57
CA ASP A 382 18.96 -28.57 -14.28
C ASP A 382 18.21 -27.37 -13.70
N THR A 383 18.16 -26.23 -14.41
CA THR A 383 17.41 -25.03 -13.99
C THR A 383 15.90 -25.29 -14.12
N PRO A 384 15.09 -25.11 -13.06
CA PRO A 384 13.67 -25.41 -13.11
C PRO A 384 12.91 -24.42 -14.00
N PHE A 385 12.09 -24.95 -14.91
CA PHE A 385 11.13 -24.15 -15.65
C PHE A 385 10.20 -23.42 -14.65
N THR A 386 10.22 -22.10 -14.70
CA THR A 386 9.60 -21.22 -13.71
C THR A 386 9.00 -20.01 -14.40
N ARG A 387 7.69 -19.84 -14.29
CA ARG A 387 7.02 -18.58 -14.60
C ARG A 387 7.24 -17.62 -13.43
N CYS A 388 7.88 -16.49 -13.69
CA CYS A 388 8.24 -15.50 -12.68
C CYS A 388 7.81 -14.10 -13.10
N LEU A 389 6.97 -13.48 -12.27
CA LEU A 389 6.59 -12.07 -12.39
C LEU A 389 7.08 -11.30 -11.17
N THR A 390 7.99 -10.34 -11.38
CA THR A 390 8.43 -9.42 -10.32
C THR A 390 7.70 -8.10 -10.47
N ILE A 391 6.85 -7.79 -9.50
CA ILE A 391 5.94 -6.64 -9.51
C ILE A 391 6.45 -5.59 -8.51
N ALA A 392 6.85 -4.44 -9.02
CA ALA A 392 7.30 -3.27 -8.27
C ALA A 392 6.21 -2.20 -8.28
N TYR A 393 5.76 -1.75 -7.10
CA TYR A 393 4.56 -0.90 -6.99
C TYR A 393 4.62 0.12 -5.86
N SER A 394 3.72 1.11 -5.93
CA SER A 394 3.64 2.26 -5.03
C SER A 394 2.44 2.13 -4.10
N ARG A 395 2.65 1.80 -2.83
CA ARG A 395 1.58 1.70 -1.83
C ARG A 395 1.24 3.06 -1.23
N GLN A 396 -0.05 3.40 -1.17
CA GLN A 396 -0.51 4.66 -0.61
C GLN A 396 -0.10 4.86 0.86
N ASP A 397 -0.12 3.79 1.66
CA ASP A 397 0.32 3.83 3.07
C ASP A 397 1.80 4.23 3.21
N CYS A 398 2.67 3.73 2.32
CA CYS A 398 4.11 4.00 2.35
C CYS A 398 4.44 5.36 1.72
N MET A 399 3.74 5.75 0.65
CA MET A 399 3.91 7.05 -0.02
C MET A 399 3.58 8.25 0.87
N ARG A 400 2.67 8.09 1.84
CA ARG A 400 2.21 9.12 2.80
C ARG A 400 2.31 8.65 4.26
N ALA A 401 3.38 7.92 4.60
CA ALA A 401 3.55 7.22 5.88
C ALA A 401 3.75 8.17 7.09
N ARG A 402 2.73 8.32 7.95
CA ARG A 402 2.74 9.21 9.13
C ARG A 402 3.47 8.60 10.32
N THR A 403 4.14 9.40 11.18
CA THR A 403 4.84 8.94 12.40
C THR A 403 4.12 7.80 13.15
N ARG A 404 2.84 8.00 13.49
CA ARG A 404 2.01 7.06 14.28
C ARG A 404 1.76 5.68 13.63
N GLN A 405 2.04 5.54 12.33
CA GLN A 405 1.86 4.30 11.57
C GLN A 405 3.18 3.53 11.41
N LEU A 406 4.32 4.10 11.83
CA LEU A 406 5.63 3.49 11.67
C LEU A 406 5.95 2.57 12.85
N ASN A 407 6.25 1.32 12.56
CA ASN A 407 6.75 0.39 13.57
C ASN A 407 8.19 0.78 13.99
N PRO A 408 8.57 0.68 15.28
CA PRO A 408 9.93 1.01 15.73
C PRO A 408 11.06 0.32 14.95
N SER A 409 10.81 -0.85 14.36
CA SER A 409 11.79 -1.56 13.51
C SER A 409 12.21 -0.83 12.23
N ILE A 410 11.51 0.24 11.80
CA ILE A 410 11.91 1.07 10.66
C ILE A 410 13.15 1.94 10.98
N TRP A 411 13.34 2.33 12.24
CA TRP A 411 14.49 3.13 12.70
C TRP A 411 15.74 2.27 13.00
N GLY A 412 15.58 0.94 13.06
CA GLY A 412 16.65 0.00 13.39
C GLY A 412 17.34 -0.61 12.17
N LYS A 413 18.40 -1.39 12.42
CA LYS A 413 19.15 -2.12 11.37
C LYS A 413 18.27 -3.07 10.55
N THR A 414 17.16 -3.57 11.10
CA THR A 414 16.20 -4.45 10.41
C THR A 414 15.49 -3.80 9.22
N ALA A 415 15.49 -2.47 9.11
CA ALA A 415 14.95 -1.75 7.96
C ALA A 415 15.88 -1.76 6.74
N LEU A 416 17.15 -2.15 6.90
CA LEU A 416 18.12 -2.17 5.81
C LEU A 416 17.79 -3.19 4.71
N GLY A 417 16.99 -4.23 4.97
CA GLY A 417 16.50 -5.09 3.88
C GLY A 417 15.40 -4.43 3.03
N GLY A 418 14.80 -3.33 3.50
CA GLY A 418 13.91 -2.48 2.72
C GLY A 418 14.67 -1.34 2.02
N PHE A 419 15.56 -0.66 2.75
CA PHE A 419 16.35 0.49 2.26
C PHE A 419 17.66 0.13 1.52
N ILE A 420 18.08 -1.14 1.54
CA ILE A 420 19.39 -1.65 1.11
C ILE A 420 20.59 -1.13 1.94
N ASN A 421 20.74 0.19 2.06
CA ASN A 421 21.90 0.82 2.70
C ASN A 421 21.52 1.93 3.69
N HIS A 422 22.49 2.34 4.49
CA HIS A 422 22.29 3.38 5.51
C HIS A 422 22.02 4.76 4.91
N LYS A 423 22.54 5.09 3.71
CA LYS A 423 22.22 6.34 3.03
C LYS A 423 20.72 6.46 2.76
N ALA A 424 20.09 5.46 2.15
CA ALA A 424 18.66 5.48 1.84
C ALA A 424 17.78 5.51 3.11
N GLN A 425 18.19 4.83 4.18
CA GLN A 425 17.52 4.95 5.49
C GLN A 425 17.63 6.39 6.04
N SER A 426 18.84 6.97 6.06
CA SER A 426 19.08 8.34 6.54
C SER A 426 18.38 9.42 5.71
N ASN A 427 18.36 9.25 4.38
CA ASN A 427 17.60 10.08 3.44
C ASN A 427 16.14 10.23 3.86
N TRP A 428 15.49 9.09 4.09
CA TRP A 428 14.10 9.03 4.53
C TRP A 428 13.94 9.59 5.95
N MET A 429 14.82 9.24 6.90
CA MET A 429 14.76 9.77 8.27
C MET A 429 14.83 11.30 8.31
N ILE A 430 15.70 11.93 7.51
CA ILE A 430 15.80 13.39 7.41
C ILE A 430 14.51 13.99 6.84
N ARG A 431 14.02 13.48 5.69
CA ARG A 431 12.76 13.96 5.08
C ARG A 431 11.59 13.84 6.06
N HIS A 432 11.48 12.71 6.75
CA HIS A 432 10.43 12.45 7.73
C HIS A 432 10.52 13.41 8.93
N ALA A 433 11.71 13.60 9.51
CA ALA A 433 11.92 14.48 10.65
C ALA A 433 11.62 15.95 10.32
N ILE A 434 11.89 16.38 9.08
CA ILE A 434 11.50 17.70 8.58
C ILE A 434 9.97 17.78 8.40
N ARG A 435 9.34 16.80 7.73
CA ARG A 435 7.91 16.77 7.43
C ARG A 435 7.03 16.80 8.68
N ASP A 436 7.27 15.89 9.62
CA ASP A 436 6.47 15.74 10.86
C ASP A 436 6.97 16.64 12.01
N CYS A 437 7.96 17.51 11.76
CA CYS A 437 8.61 18.36 12.77
C CYS A 437 9.07 17.57 14.02
N VAL A 438 9.68 16.41 13.79
CA VAL A 438 10.20 15.54 14.86
C VAL A 438 11.33 16.27 15.60
N ASP A 439 11.26 16.30 16.93
CA ASP A 439 12.33 16.87 17.74
C ASP A 439 13.63 16.04 17.59
N ILE A 440 14.71 16.74 17.26
CA ILE A 440 16.05 16.16 17.15
C ILE A 440 16.96 16.51 18.33
N GLY A 441 16.47 17.28 19.31
CA GLY A 441 17.23 17.82 20.43
C GLY A 441 17.88 19.18 20.15
N VAL A 442 17.39 19.93 19.15
CA VAL A 442 17.91 21.24 18.75
C VAL A 442 16.75 22.21 18.50
N PRO A 443 16.64 23.35 19.22
CA PRO A 443 15.66 24.38 18.91
C PRO A 443 15.92 25.03 17.55
N ASN A 444 14.89 25.13 16.70
CA ASN A 444 14.97 25.66 15.33
C ASN A 444 16.13 25.06 14.47
N PRO A 445 16.12 23.74 14.19
CA PRO A 445 17.21 23.07 13.48
C PRO A 445 17.61 23.71 12.16
N SER A 446 18.92 23.90 11.96
CA SER A 446 19.47 24.24 10.65
C SER A 446 19.64 22.99 9.77
N ILE A 447 19.96 23.21 8.49
CA ILE A 447 20.37 22.15 7.56
C ILE A 447 21.54 21.33 8.13
N GLN A 448 22.46 21.97 8.87
CA GLN A 448 23.63 21.26 9.41
C GLN A 448 23.25 20.34 10.58
N ASP A 449 22.24 20.70 11.37
CA ASP A 449 21.80 19.91 12.52
C ASP A 449 21.08 18.63 12.07
N TYR A 450 20.23 18.73 11.03
CA TYR A 450 19.64 17.55 10.39
C TYR A 450 20.72 16.60 9.82
N LEU A 451 21.71 17.14 9.11
CA LEU A 451 22.82 16.34 8.58
C LEU A 451 23.65 15.71 9.70
N ALA A 452 23.95 16.43 10.78
CA ALA A 452 24.71 15.94 11.92
C ALA A 452 23.96 14.89 12.76
N LYS A 453 22.62 14.99 12.84
CA LYS A 453 21.73 14.06 13.56
C LYS A 453 21.57 12.71 12.85
N PHE A 454 21.40 12.74 11.53
CA PHE A 454 21.05 11.56 10.71
C PHE A 454 22.19 11.07 9.82
N SER A 455 23.41 11.56 10.03
CA SER A 455 24.65 10.99 9.49
C SER A 455 24.80 9.50 9.81
N TRP A 456 25.35 8.72 8.89
CA TRP A 456 25.68 7.30 9.08
C TRP A 456 27.20 7.08 9.10
N VAL A 457 27.61 5.82 9.27
CA VAL A 457 29.01 5.38 9.12
C VAL A 457 29.09 4.35 8.00
N GLU A 458 30.09 4.50 7.14
CA GLU A 458 30.31 3.73 5.92
C GLU A 458 31.83 3.61 5.74
N ASP A 459 32.38 2.40 5.64
CA ASP A 459 33.83 2.13 5.64
C ASP A 459 34.62 2.86 6.74
N GLY A 460 34.03 2.93 7.94
CA GLY A 460 34.58 3.63 9.10
C GLY A 460 34.53 5.16 9.03
N LYS A 461 34.09 5.74 7.91
CA LYS A 461 33.97 7.19 7.70
C LYS A 461 32.56 7.67 8.05
N LYS A 462 32.45 8.88 8.59
CA LYS A 462 31.15 9.51 8.88
C LYS A 462 30.60 10.18 7.62
N CYS A 463 29.46 9.67 7.13
CA CYS A 463 28.82 10.11 5.90
C CYS A 463 27.57 10.97 6.16
N PHE A 464 27.18 11.77 5.16
CA PHE A 464 26.13 12.77 5.23
C PHE A 464 25.32 12.80 3.92
N GLU A 465 24.04 13.15 3.99
CA GLU A 465 23.18 13.27 2.81
C GLU A 465 23.40 14.59 2.06
N ASP A 466 22.97 14.67 0.81
CA ASP A 466 23.00 15.89 0.00
C ASP A 466 22.28 17.06 0.68
N ARG A 467 23.06 18.12 0.94
CA ARG A 467 22.61 19.40 1.49
C ARG A 467 21.46 20.02 0.68
N LYS A 468 21.41 19.80 -0.64
CA LYS A 468 20.34 20.27 -1.53
C LYS A 468 19.00 19.62 -1.18
N LEU A 469 18.97 18.31 -0.92
CA LEU A 469 17.74 17.60 -0.52
C LEU A 469 17.21 18.11 0.83
N VAL A 470 18.10 18.31 1.81
CA VAL A 470 17.71 18.83 3.15
C VAL A 470 17.16 20.26 3.04
N LYS A 471 17.79 21.11 2.22
CA LYS A 471 17.29 22.46 1.91
C LYS A 471 15.92 22.43 1.25
N GLU A 472 15.70 21.51 0.32
CA GLU A 472 14.46 21.39 -0.44
C GLU A 472 13.30 20.83 0.40
N ALA A 473 13.56 19.83 1.24
CA ALA A 473 12.59 19.34 2.21
C ALA A 473 12.14 20.46 3.18
N LEU A 474 13.07 21.30 3.65
CA LEU A 474 12.74 22.46 4.48
C LEU A 474 11.94 23.53 3.72
N ARG A 475 12.18 23.71 2.42
CA ARG A 475 11.43 24.62 1.54
C ARG A 475 9.99 24.15 1.29
N LEU A 476 9.79 22.84 1.16
CA LEU A 476 8.50 22.23 0.83
C LEU A 476 7.61 21.95 2.06
N ARG A 477 8.20 21.88 3.26
CA ARG A 477 7.50 21.66 4.53
C ARG A 477 6.33 22.63 4.72
N GLY A 478 5.13 22.10 4.90
CA GLY A 478 3.92 22.88 5.12
C GLY A 478 3.36 23.58 3.87
N THR A 479 3.95 23.39 2.67
CA THR A 479 3.38 23.96 1.44
C THR A 479 2.17 23.18 0.96
N ASP A 480 1.10 23.89 0.60
CA ASP A 480 -0.04 23.30 -0.12
C ASP A 480 0.39 22.77 -1.49
N ASN A 481 -0.39 21.81 -2.01
CA ASN A 481 -0.19 21.33 -3.36
C ASN A 481 -1.51 21.04 -4.08
N THR A 482 -1.98 22.03 -4.83
CA THR A 482 -3.18 21.97 -5.67
C THR A 482 -3.01 21.01 -6.85
N GLU A 483 -1.82 20.89 -7.41
CA GLU A 483 -1.53 20.10 -8.61
C GLU A 483 -1.63 18.60 -8.31
N TRP A 484 -1.09 18.15 -7.17
CA TRP A 484 -1.24 16.76 -6.70
C TRP A 484 -2.69 16.33 -6.46
N GLU A 485 -3.52 17.26 -6.01
CA GLU A 485 -4.94 17.07 -5.73
C GLU A 485 -5.82 17.37 -6.96
N ILE A 486 -5.25 17.88 -8.05
CA ILE A 486 -5.82 17.84 -9.41
C ILE A 486 -5.47 16.49 -10.05
N MET A 487 -4.22 16.05 -9.96
CA MET A 487 -3.76 14.76 -10.50
C MET A 487 -4.55 13.59 -9.91
N LEU A 488 -4.83 13.61 -8.60
CA LEU A 488 -5.70 12.61 -7.94
C LEU A 488 -7.13 12.56 -8.50
N LYS A 489 -7.65 13.69 -8.99
CA LYS A 489 -8.98 13.76 -9.64
C LYS A 489 -8.91 13.27 -11.09
N LEU A 490 -7.80 13.53 -11.78
CA LEU A 490 -7.56 13.03 -13.14
C LEU A 490 -7.41 11.50 -13.14
N THR A 491 -6.55 10.91 -12.30
CA THR A 491 -6.43 9.44 -12.20
C THR A 491 -7.68 8.80 -11.59
N GLY A 492 -8.41 9.53 -10.76
CA GLY A 492 -9.75 9.21 -10.28
C GLY A 492 -10.84 9.21 -11.37
N TYR A 493 -10.62 9.82 -12.54
CA TYR A 493 -11.57 9.84 -13.66
C TYR A 493 -11.52 8.55 -14.49
N ASN A 494 -10.31 8.10 -14.86
CA ASN A 494 -10.08 6.84 -15.59
C ASN A 494 -10.20 5.60 -14.69
N SER A 495 -10.20 5.79 -13.36
CA SER A 495 -10.52 4.78 -12.33
C SER A 495 -11.93 4.20 -12.49
N ALA A 496 -12.09 3.36 -13.49
CA ALA A 496 -13.21 2.47 -13.65
C ALA A 496 -13.25 1.52 -12.43
N HIS A 497 -14.28 1.73 -11.59
CA HIS A 497 -14.76 0.83 -10.54
C HIS A 497 -13.98 0.80 -9.21
N ILE A 498 -14.63 0.51 -8.08
CA ILE A 498 -16.06 0.24 -7.82
C ILE A 498 -16.56 1.31 -6.83
N LYS A 499 -17.76 1.90 -7.01
CA LYS A 499 -18.30 2.89 -6.04
C LYS A 499 -18.67 2.31 -4.67
N HIS A 500 -18.77 0.98 -4.56
CA HIS A 500 -19.40 0.27 -3.43
C HIS A 500 -18.66 -0.98 -2.93
N ASP A 501 -17.50 -1.34 -3.47
CA ASP A 501 -16.63 -2.39 -2.89
C ASP A 501 -15.43 -1.78 -2.15
N HIS A 502 -15.77 -1.01 -1.12
CA HIS A 502 -15.07 -0.89 0.17
C HIS A 502 -15.97 -0.09 1.13
N PRO A 503 -16.11 -0.45 2.43
CA PRO A 503 -15.50 -1.56 3.14
C PRO A 503 -16.42 -2.78 3.07
N SER A 504 -16.25 -3.58 2.03
CA SER A 504 -17.05 -4.77 1.76
C SER A 504 -16.17 -6.01 1.98
N ARG A 505 -16.72 -7.21 2.23
CA ARG A 505 -18.15 -7.55 2.14
C ARG A 505 -18.91 -7.65 3.48
N TYR A 506 -18.30 -7.33 4.62
CA TYR A 506 -18.99 -7.26 5.92
C TYR A 506 -18.70 -6.02 6.78
N GLU A 507 -18.86 -4.82 6.18
CA GLU A 507 -18.47 -3.50 6.74
C GLU A 507 -16.96 -3.47 7.11
N SER A 508 -16.51 -2.41 7.79
CA SER A 508 -15.60 -2.69 8.90
C SER A 508 -16.45 -3.03 10.12
N PRO A 509 -16.29 -4.21 10.73
CA PRO A 509 -16.90 -4.51 12.02
C PRO A 509 -16.50 -3.53 13.14
N LYS A 510 -15.54 -2.62 12.92
CA LYS A 510 -15.21 -1.48 13.79
C LYS A 510 -16.25 -0.35 13.69
N GLN A 511 -16.78 -0.07 12.50
CA GLN A 511 -17.94 0.84 12.33
C GLN A 511 -19.21 0.17 12.88
N ARG A 512 -19.38 -1.13 12.62
CA ARG A 512 -20.46 -1.96 13.20
C ARG A 512 -20.39 -2.06 14.73
N ARG A 513 -19.20 -2.18 15.33
CA ARG A 513 -19.02 -2.12 16.80
C ARG A 513 -19.16 -0.70 17.36
N ALA A 514 -18.74 0.33 16.63
CA ALA A 514 -19.02 1.72 17.03
C ALA A 514 -20.53 2.06 16.97
N ARG A 515 -21.35 1.21 16.33
CA ARG A 515 -22.82 1.18 16.38
C ARG A 515 -23.30 0.34 17.59
N LEU A 516 -22.93 -0.94 17.68
CA LEU A 516 -23.30 -1.85 18.78
C LEU A 516 -22.91 -1.36 20.19
N VAL A 517 -21.76 -0.70 20.36
CA VAL A 517 -21.34 -0.10 21.65
C VAL A 517 -22.16 1.16 21.98
N ARG A 518 -22.68 1.84 20.96
CA ARG A 518 -23.59 2.99 21.09
C ARG A 518 -24.98 2.54 21.56
N GLU A 519 -25.39 1.36 21.12
CA GLU A 519 -26.61 0.67 21.53
C GLU A 519 -26.47 0.09 22.95
N GLY A 520 -25.36 -0.61 23.26
CA GLY A 520 -25.16 -1.28 24.55
C GLY A 520 -24.76 -0.40 25.74
N LEU A 521 -23.97 0.67 25.54
CA LEU A 521 -23.57 1.57 26.65
C LEU A 521 -24.49 2.80 26.82
N GLY A 522 -25.39 3.04 25.86
CA GLY A 522 -26.29 4.20 25.85
C GLY A 522 -25.57 5.53 26.15
N GLY A 523 -25.95 6.19 27.25
CA GLY A 523 -25.35 7.46 27.67
C GLY A 523 -23.89 7.38 28.11
N ALA A 524 -23.40 6.21 28.56
CA ALA A 524 -22.08 6.06 29.18
C ALA A 524 -20.90 6.00 28.18
N ALA A 525 -21.19 5.88 26.88
CA ALA A 525 -20.23 6.02 25.78
C ALA A 525 -19.85 7.48 25.49
N TYR A 526 -20.47 8.43 26.21
CA TYR A 526 -20.35 9.86 26.02
C TYR A 526 -19.76 10.58 27.25
N CYS A 527 -19.38 11.81 27.00
CA CYS A 527 -18.71 12.80 27.84
C CYS A 527 -19.60 13.35 29.00
N THR A 528 -19.04 13.78 30.17
CA THR A 528 -19.84 14.19 31.38
C THR A 528 -19.73 15.61 32.03
N ALA A 529 -18.72 16.47 31.81
CA ALA A 529 -18.66 17.88 32.34
C ALA A 529 -18.94 19.07 31.37
N LEU A 530 -19.63 20.10 31.90
CA LEU A 530 -20.57 21.06 31.25
C LEU A 530 -20.07 22.00 30.12
N THR A 531 -21.04 22.61 29.41
CA THR A 531 -20.77 23.66 28.39
C THR A 531 -20.53 25.06 28.94
N ALA A 532 -19.91 25.94 28.14
CA ALA A 532 -19.86 27.39 28.38
C ALA A 532 -21.25 28.05 28.53
N VAL A 533 -22.33 27.38 28.09
CA VAL A 533 -23.75 27.74 28.34
C VAL A 533 -24.49 26.64 29.12
N GLY A 534 -23.80 25.89 30.00
CA GLY A 534 -24.39 25.00 31.00
C GLY A 534 -25.00 23.64 30.55
N THR A 535 -24.92 23.24 29.29
CA THR A 535 -25.61 22.03 28.74
C THR A 535 -24.78 20.72 28.78
N ARG A 536 -25.26 19.59 28.18
CA ARG A 536 -24.65 18.22 28.25
C ARG A 536 -23.99 17.67 26.95
N CYS A 537 -24.15 16.39 26.54
CA CYS A 537 -23.29 15.79 25.48
C CYS A 537 -23.90 14.64 24.61
N ILE A 538 -23.23 14.28 23.49
CA ILE A 538 -23.74 13.39 22.43
C ILE A 538 -22.80 12.35 21.81
N ALA A 539 -21.48 12.46 21.90
CA ALA A 539 -20.50 11.57 21.21
C ALA A 539 -19.13 11.57 21.93
N PHE A 540 -18.15 10.77 21.49
CA PHE A 540 -18.13 9.30 21.56
C PHE A 540 -16.69 8.88 21.90
N LEU A 541 -16.49 7.85 22.72
CA LEU A 541 -15.18 7.44 23.27
C LEU A 541 -14.45 8.58 24.01
N ALA A 542 -15.20 9.27 24.87
CA ALA A 542 -14.63 10.12 25.89
C ALA A 542 -13.78 9.30 26.88
N LYS A 543 -12.54 9.73 27.17
CA LYS A 543 -11.72 9.15 28.24
C LYS A 543 -12.26 9.60 29.59
N ASP A 544 -12.30 8.73 30.58
CA ASP A 544 -12.48 9.19 31.95
C ASP A 544 -11.17 9.81 32.45
N VAL A 545 -11.24 11.00 33.05
CA VAL A 545 -10.11 11.68 33.67
C VAL A 545 -10.56 12.31 34.97
N GLY A 546 -10.00 11.85 36.09
CA GLY A 546 -10.38 12.29 37.44
C GLY A 546 -11.84 11.99 37.83
N GLY A 547 -12.48 10.97 37.24
CA GLY A 547 -13.90 10.67 37.44
C GLY A 547 -14.85 11.43 36.50
N THR A 548 -14.31 12.14 35.51
CA THR A 548 -15.06 12.93 34.53
C THR A 548 -14.73 12.51 33.11
N LYS A 549 -15.74 12.17 32.31
CA LYS A 549 -15.55 11.76 30.90
C LYS A 549 -15.36 12.96 29.98
N MET A 550 -14.24 12.95 29.27
CA MET A 550 -13.64 14.02 28.51
C MET A 550 -13.01 13.44 27.20
N CYS A 551 -13.48 13.85 26.02
CA CYS A 551 -12.89 13.47 24.72
C CYS A 551 -11.66 14.33 24.37
N ALA A 552 -10.89 14.03 23.31
CA ALA A 552 -9.54 14.57 23.12
C ALA A 552 -9.46 16.06 22.73
N ASN A 553 -10.45 16.60 22.02
CA ASN A 553 -10.59 18.04 21.86
C ASN A 553 -11.53 18.58 22.97
N HIS A 554 -12.10 17.74 23.86
CA HIS A 554 -12.61 18.24 25.14
C HIS A 554 -11.47 18.39 26.11
N TRP A 555 -10.42 17.61 25.98
CA TRP A 555 -9.05 17.96 26.28
C TRP A 555 -8.66 19.25 25.47
N ARG A 556 -9.39 20.40 25.68
CA ARG A 556 -9.24 21.79 25.14
C ARG A 556 -9.98 23.01 25.82
N ARG A 557 -10.59 22.97 27.05
CA ARG A 557 -10.51 24.09 28.08
C ARG A 557 -10.09 23.84 29.59
N LEU A 558 -9.35 22.78 29.97
CA LEU A 558 -8.78 22.53 31.33
C LEU A 558 -7.28 21.90 31.46
N VAL A 559 -6.44 21.69 30.39
CA VAL A 559 -4.90 21.64 30.29
C VAL A 559 -4.04 22.70 29.34
N ALA A 560 -4.31 24.03 29.02
CA ALA A 560 -3.81 25.45 29.31
C ALA A 560 -4.58 26.71 30.03
N LYS A 561 -5.90 26.89 30.31
CA LYS A 561 -6.68 27.86 31.14
C LYS A 561 -6.33 28.07 32.62
N GLN A 562 -6.11 27.08 33.49
CA GLN A 562 -5.37 27.26 34.76
C GLN A 562 -3.88 27.63 34.47
N LYS A 563 -3.47 28.07 33.24
CA LYS A 563 -2.29 28.93 32.98
C LYS A 563 -2.69 30.39 33.13
N ILE A 564 -3.99 30.71 32.96
CA ILE A 564 -4.59 31.97 33.37
C ILE A 564 -4.69 31.96 34.90
N ASP A 565 -5.32 30.94 35.52
CA ASP A 565 -5.35 30.81 37.00
C ASP A 565 -3.95 30.65 37.65
N LEU A 566 -2.92 30.34 36.86
CA LEU A 566 -1.51 30.25 37.26
C LEU A 566 -0.70 31.49 36.81
N ALA A 567 -1.24 32.35 35.94
CA ALA A 567 -0.75 33.71 35.68
C ALA A 567 -1.23 34.67 36.77
N ASP A 568 -2.50 34.55 37.16
CA ASP A 568 -3.08 35.22 38.31
C ASP A 568 -2.25 34.92 39.60
N ARG A 569 -1.62 33.73 39.69
CA ARG A 569 -0.68 33.40 40.78
C ARG A 569 0.64 34.18 40.71
N VAL A 570 1.22 34.38 39.53
CA VAL A 570 2.48 35.14 39.38
C VAL A 570 2.26 36.63 39.64
N GLU A 571 1.09 37.18 39.29
CA GLU A 571 0.72 38.55 39.71
C GLU A 571 0.52 38.68 41.23
N ASN A 572 0.25 37.57 41.94
CA ASN A 572 0.19 37.52 43.40
C ASN A 572 1.57 37.27 44.06
N ASP A 573 2.49 36.54 43.43
CA ASP A 573 3.90 36.50 43.85
C ASP A 573 4.50 37.92 43.85
N ASN A 574 4.16 38.73 42.85
CA ASN A 574 4.52 40.15 42.76
C ASN A 574 3.98 41.01 43.91
N HIS A 575 2.78 40.74 44.43
CA HIS A 575 2.20 41.51 45.54
C HIS A 575 2.87 41.25 46.90
N ASN A 576 3.55 40.11 47.06
CA ASN A 576 4.35 39.81 48.26
C ASN A 576 5.79 40.36 48.19
N GLY A 577 6.08 41.26 47.24
CA GLY A 577 7.37 41.94 47.10
C GLY A 577 8.45 41.15 46.33
N ILE A 578 8.12 39.95 45.83
CA ILE A 578 9.00 39.18 44.94
C ILE A 578 8.73 39.65 43.51
N VAL A 579 9.48 40.65 43.04
CA VAL A 579 9.25 41.25 41.71
C VAL A 579 9.71 40.31 40.59
N ILE A 580 8.76 39.61 40.01
CA ILE A 580 8.85 38.86 38.75
C ILE A 580 8.48 39.80 37.61
N ASP A 581 9.39 39.97 36.66
CA ASP A 581 9.25 40.90 35.54
C ASP A 581 8.48 40.31 34.34
N GLU A 582 8.40 41.07 33.25
CA GLU A 582 7.76 40.65 32.01
C GLU A 582 8.40 39.41 31.34
N ALA A 583 9.59 38.95 31.77
CA ALA A 583 10.16 37.69 31.29
C ALA A 583 9.60 36.49 32.10
N GLY A 584 9.59 36.58 33.43
CA GLY A 584 9.16 35.47 34.30
C GLY A 584 7.67 35.08 34.15
N VAL A 585 6.77 36.04 33.92
CA VAL A 585 5.35 35.74 33.63
C VAL A 585 5.19 34.90 32.36
N LYS A 586 6.00 35.19 31.33
CA LYS A 586 6.01 34.44 30.06
C LYS A 586 6.58 33.03 30.25
N GLU A 587 7.57 32.88 31.13
CA GLU A 587 8.23 31.61 31.46
C GLU A 587 7.29 30.60 32.14
N TYR A 588 6.46 31.05 33.08
CA TYR A 588 5.56 30.17 33.84
C TYR A 588 4.30 29.76 33.03
N ASN A 589 3.66 30.72 32.36
CA ASN A 589 2.28 30.54 31.86
C ASN A 589 2.08 30.48 30.35
N ALA A 590 3.15 30.58 29.55
CA ALA A 590 3.04 30.16 28.15
C ALA A 590 2.83 28.63 28.06
N HIS A 591 3.44 27.85 28.96
CA HIS A 591 3.54 26.39 28.81
C HIS A 591 2.62 25.54 29.69
N HIS A 592 2.27 25.94 30.92
CA HIS A 592 1.73 24.99 31.91
C HIS A 592 0.23 24.59 31.85
N MET A 593 -0.09 23.59 31.02
CA MET A 593 -0.89 22.44 31.50
C MET A 593 -2.33 22.66 32.03
N ALA A 594 -3.09 23.68 31.58
CA ALA A 594 -4.47 23.96 32.11
C ALA A 594 -5.93 24.35 31.45
N THR A 595 -6.69 24.41 30.25
CA THR A 595 -6.89 24.29 28.72
C THR A 595 -6.99 22.96 27.95
N GLU A 596 -6.05 22.09 27.59
CA GLU A 596 -6.37 20.72 27.15
C GLU A 596 -7.18 19.83 28.18
N SER A 597 -8.37 20.21 28.72
CA SER A 597 -9.34 19.37 29.53
C SER A 597 -10.86 19.71 29.53
N SER A 598 -11.38 20.89 29.09
CA SER A 598 -12.86 21.12 28.88
C SER A 598 -13.45 21.87 27.61
N HIS A 599 -13.26 21.40 26.35
CA HIS A 599 -13.94 21.91 25.11
C HIS A 599 -14.83 20.91 24.32
N GLU A 600 -14.44 20.39 23.13
CA GLU A 600 -15.18 19.55 22.13
C GLU A 600 -16.55 19.00 22.52
N TRP A 601 -16.66 18.16 23.56
CA TRP A 601 -17.87 17.79 24.33
C TRP A 601 -19.03 18.77 24.24
N GLN A 602 -18.73 20.07 24.31
CA GLN A 602 -19.68 21.17 24.26
C GLN A 602 -20.19 21.43 22.84
N ALA A 603 -19.31 21.40 21.83
CA ALA A 603 -19.71 21.34 20.42
C ALA A 603 -20.47 20.03 20.12
N VAL A 604 -20.05 18.97 20.80
CA VAL A 604 -20.65 17.65 20.89
C VAL A 604 -21.82 17.63 21.90
N ASN A 605 -22.42 18.78 22.25
CA ASN A 605 -23.78 18.89 22.78
C ASN A 605 -24.77 19.17 21.64
N ASN A 606 -24.45 20.21 20.89
CA ASN A 606 -25.43 21.00 20.15
C ASN A 606 -26.05 20.22 18.98
N ALA A 607 -25.33 19.26 18.42
CA ALA A 607 -25.81 18.45 17.30
C ALA A 607 -26.94 17.45 17.63
N LYS A 608 -27.35 17.25 18.90
CA LYS A 608 -28.61 16.53 19.22
C LYS A 608 -29.87 17.39 19.04
N ARG A 609 -29.78 18.72 19.16
CA ARG A 609 -30.98 19.59 19.25
C ARG A 609 -31.55 19.99 17.88
N GLY A 610 -30.69 20.23 16.89
CA GLY A 610 -31.10 20.67 15.55
C GLY A 610 -31.88 19.64 14.71
N LYS A 611 -31.96 18.37 15.13
CA LYS A 611 -32.71 17.31 14.43
C LYS A 611 -34.19 17.19 14.82
N ARG A 612 -34.67 17.89 15.86
CA ARG A 612 -35.99 17.62 16.48
C ARG A 612 -37.07 18.70 16.27
N MET A 613 -36.98 19.50 15.21
CA MET A 613 -37.94 20.58 14.88
C MET A 613 -38.44 20.58 13.42
N ARG A 614 -38.25 19.49 12.65
CA ARG A 614 -38.73 19.38 11.26
C ARG A 614 -39.57 18.15 10.94
N ASN A 615 -39.86 17.32 11.94
CA ASN A 615 -40.70 16.15 11.82
C ASN A 615 -41.83 16.23 12.85
N GLU A 616 -43.03 15.95 12.35
CA GLU A 616 -44.31 15.73 13.02
C GLU A 616 -44.68 16.62 14.22
N SER A 617 -45.62 17.54 13.97
CA SER A 617 -46.75 17.71 14.90
C SER A 617 -47.80 16.65 14.52
N GLY A 618 -48.10 15.75 15.44
CA GLY A 618 -49.05 14.65 15.26
C GLY A 618 -49.54 14.16 16.61
N THR A 619 -50.84 14.29 16.83
CA THR A 619 -51.58 13.89 18.04
C THR A 619 -52.11 12.45 17.90
N SER A 620 -52.05 11.58 18.93
CA SER A 620 -51.24 11.64 20.18
C SER A 620 -50.70 10.28 20.71
N ASP A 621 -51.29 9.43 21.59
CA ASP A 621 -52.54 9.38 22.40
C ASP A 621 -52.31 8.52 23.70
N GLU A 622 -53.38 8.10 24.40
CA GLU A 622 -53.49 7.32 25.67
C GLU A 622 -52.74 5.96 25.68
N ASP A 623 -51.82 5.71 26.63
CA ASP A 623 -51.96 4.96 27.93
C ASP A 623 -51.90 3.42 27.82
N GLU A 624 -51.44 2.62 28.80
CA GLU A 624 -51.06 2.85 30.21
C GLU A 624 -49.80 1.98 30.57
N GLY A 625 -49.09 2.21 31.70
CA GLY A 625 -47.78 1.56 31.96
C GLY A 625 -47.52 1.06 33.39
N GLY A 626 -47.15 -0.22 33.54
CA GLY A 626 -46.85 -0.90 34.81
C GLY A 626 -45.36 -1.11 35.13
N ASP A 627 -45.00 -0.99 36.42
CA ASP A 627 -43.64 -0.86 36.96
C ASP A 627 -42.72 -2.11 36.84
N ILE A 628 -41.46 -1.91 36.44
CA ILE A 628 -40.33 -2.83 36.69
C ILE A 628 -39.08 -2.04 37.11
N ARG A 629 -39.04 -1.50 38.33
CA ARG A 629 -37.88 -0.72 38.82
C ARG A 629 -37.25 -1.12 40.15
N ASP A 630 -37.84 -2.07 40.89
CA ASP A 630 -37.43 -2.35 42.28
C ASP A 630 -36.41 -3.49 42.48
N SER A 631 -35.94 -4.10 41.37
CA SER A 631 -34.93 -5.19 41.41
C SER A 631 -33.49 -4.67 41.59
N PHE A 632 -33.14 -3.52 41.03
CA PHE A 632 -31.73 -3.13 40.82
C PHE A 632 -31.03 -2.56 42.07
N LYS A 633 -31.76 -2.26 43.14
CA LYS A 633 -31.25 -1.54 44.32
C LYS A 633 -30.62 -2.44 45.41
N ARG A 634 -30.33 -3.71 45.10
CA ARG A 634 -29.87 -4.74 46.07
C ARG A 634 -28.60 -5.53 45.65
N ARG A 635 -27.76 -4.99 44.76
CA ARG A 635 -26.55 -5.67 44.25
C ARG A 635 -25.31 -4.77 44.08
N LEU A 636 -25.07 -3.80 44.98
CA LEU A 636 -23.91 -2.90 44.89
C LEU A 636 -22.96 -2.90 46.11
N ASP A 637 -23.22 -3.71 47.13
CA ASP A 637 -22.48 -3.66 48.41
C ASP A 637 -21.46 -4.81 48.61
N HIS A 638 -20.84 -5.32 47.54
CA HIS A 638 -19.90 -6.46 47.69
C HIS A 638 -18.79 -6.54 46.61
N ALA A 639 -17.92 -5.52 46.52
CA ALA A 639 -16.76 -5.54 45.61
C ALA A 639 -15.54 -4.71 46.11
N VAL A 640 -15.15 -4.88 47.38
CA VAL A 640 -13.83 -4.43 47.87
C VAL A 640 -13.06 -5.66 48.37
N ASP A 641 -12.31 -6.31 47.49
CA ASP A 641 -11.00 -6.94 47.80
C ASP A 641 -10.39 -7.71 46.61
N ARG A 642 -9.34 -7.12 46.03
CA ARG A 642 -8.01 -7.74 45.84
C ARG A 642 -7.10 -6.84 45.02
N LYS A 643 -5.98 -6.42 45.62
CA LYS A 643 -4.82 -5.86 44.92
C LYS A 643 -3.55 -6.21 45.71
N ARG A 644 -2.86 -7.25 45.29
CA ARG A 644 -1.52 -7.63 45.78
C ARG A 644 -0.76 -8.37 44.70
N ASP A 645 0.55 -8.50 44.92
CA ASP A 645 1.51 -9.36 44.21
C ASP A 645 1.72 -9.02 42.72
N TYR A 646 2.77 -8.21 42.46
CA TYR A 646 3.95 -8.61 41.68
C TYR A 646 4.96 -7.44 41.59
N GLU A 647 5.84 -7.38 42.59
CA GLU A 647 7.24 -6.92 42.47
C GLU A 647 8.11 -8.11 42.90
N GLU A 648 9.44 -8.06 42.64
CA GLU A 648 10.35 -9.23 42.54
C GLU A 648 10.10 -9.99 41.21
N ASP A 649 11.09 -10.31 40.36
CA ASP A 649 12.54 -10.46 40.55
C ASP A 649 13.41 -9.60 39.61
N GLY A 650 14.70 -9.53 39.90
CA GLY A 650 15.75 -9.06 38.99
C GLY A 650 17.05 -9.81 39.22
N GLU A 651 17.90 -9.90 38.20
CA GLU A 651 19.23 -10.53 38.31
C GLU A 651 20.30 -9.70 37.59
N VAL A 652 21.54 -9.87 38.01
CA VAL A 652 22.70 -9.04 37.65
C VAL A 652 23.81 -9.94 37.11
N GLU A 653 24.39 -9.57 35.97
CA GLU A 653 25.75 -9.98 35.64
C GLU A 653 26.59 -8.74 35.31
N ASP A 654 27.67 -8.56 36.07
CA ASP A 654 28.73 -7.62 35.77
C ASP A 654 29.58 -8.14 34.59
N ASN A 655 30.27 -7.22 33.90
CA ASN A 655 31.62 -7.53 33.46
C ASN A 655 32.50 -6.28 33.30
N GLU A 656 33.78 -6.48 33.57
CA GLU A 656 34.84 -5.46 33.50
C GLU A 656 35.22 -5.18 32.03
N GLY A 657 35.88 -4.08 31.67
CA GLY A 657 36.39 -2.94 32.42
C GLY A 657 37.23 -2.04 31.47
N GLY A 658 37.69 -0.87 31.91
CA GLY A 658 38.49 0.00 31.02
C GLY A 658 38.76 1.41 31.53
N ASN A 659 39.81 1.56 32.37
CA ASN A 659 40.31 2.88 32.78
C ASN A 659 40.94 3.64 31.60
N PHE A 660 40.67 4.95 31.49
CA PHE A 660 41.74 5.94 31.29
C PHE A 660 41.33 7.34 31.79
N SER A 661 42.33 8.20 32.06
CA SER A 661 42.22 9.30 33.02
C SER A 661 41.95 10.69 32.46
N VAL A 662 41.08 11.43 33.16
CA VAL A 662 41.21 12.85 33.57
C VAL A 662 42.19 13.74 32.79
N SER A 663 41.70 14.80 32.13
CA SER A 663 42.45 16.07 32.06
C SER A 663 41.59 17.34 31.82
N SER A 664 41.59 18.20 32.83
CA SER A 664 41.86 19.65 32.77
C SER A 664 41.10 20.57 31.79
N ARG A 665 40.30 21.45 32.41
CA ARG A 665 39.88 22.80 31.95
C ARG A 665 40.94 23.56 31.13
N ARG A 666 40.49 24.34 30.14
CA ARG A 666 40.88 25.77 30.02
C ARG A 666 39.87 26.60 29.22
N ARG A 667 39.54 27.79 29.74
CA ARG A 667 38.90 28.89 28.98
C ARG A 667 40.00 29.70 28.28
N LEU A 668 39.68 30.32 27.14
CA LEU A 668 40.28 31.60 26.73
C LEU A 668 39.32 32.36 25.79
N ASN A 669 39.46 33.69 25.73
CA ASN A 669 38.52 34.61 25.09
C ASN A 669 39.15 35.34 23.88
N HIS A 670 38.26 35.96 23.10
CA HIS A 670 38.40 37.26 22.41
C HIS A 670 38.92 37.39 20.97
N ARG A 671 38.35 38.44 20.34
CA ARG A 671 38.62 39.12 19.06
C ARG A 671 38.37 38.27 17.79
N LYS A 672 37.60 38.73 16.78
CA LYS A 672 37.43 40.06 16.12
C LYS A 672 38.68 40.58 15.40
N ASP A 673 38.79 40.24 14.12
CA ASP A 673 38.76 41.15 12.95
C ASP A 673 39.11 40.32 11.69
N ARG A 674 39.04 40.75 10.42
CA ARG A 674 38.20 41.69 9.61
C ARG A 674 38.87 41.75 8.21
N LYS A 675 38.14 42.08 7.13
CA LYS A 675 38.63 42.16 5.71
C LYS A 675 38.77 40.79 5.03
N LEU A 676 38.72 40.57 3.71
CA LEU A 676 38.22 41.23 2.47
C LEU A 676 39.19 40.79 1.34
N PHE A 677 38.76 39.87 0.48
CA PHE A 677 39.20 39.61 -0.92
C PHE A 677 38.10 38.66 -1.48
N SER A 678 37.45 38.79 -2.64
CA SER A 678 37.62 39.49 -3.93
C SER A 678 38.52 38.80 -4.96
N GLY A 679 37.91 38.28 -6.04
CA GLY A 679 38.56 37.59 -7.17
C GLY A 679 38.64 36.07 -6.96
N GLY A 680 38.38 35.24 -7.97
CA GLY A 680 37.92 35.53 -9.33
C GLY A 680 37.49 34.26 -10.08
N ASP A 681 37.00 34.41 -11.31
CA ASP A 681 36.49 33.32 -12.14
C ASP A 681 37.60 32.42 -12.74
N GLY A 682 37.22 31.18 -13.09
CA GLY A 682 38.06 30.16 -13.73
C GLY A 682 37.26 28.90 -14.03
#